data_AF-A0A4Q4VV88-F1
#
_entry.id   AF-A0A4Q4VV88-F1
#
_cell.length_a   1.000
_cell.length_b   1.000
_cell.length_c   1.000
_cell.angle_alpha   90.00
_cell.angle_beta   90.00
_cell.angle_gamma   90.00
#
_symmetry.space_group_name_H-M   'P 1'
#
loop_
_entity.id
_entity.type
_entity.pdbx_description
1 polymer ?
#
loop_
_entity_poly.entity_id
_entity_poly.type
_entity_poly.pdbx_seq_one_letter_code
_entity_poly.pdbx_strand_id
1 'polypeptide(L)'
;MSLTDWRSLGEVHIIGCFLLTRAAVRVMDGQDAVMPIPTADDRPPVRGAIVMLTLLASEVAFLGVGNYTAAKHAVERMVQTAAIENAARGIRVNAAAPSYVAGPMTDQFLEASSEVKRILPGEVADAVAFLASPASGYLGYAQPPVASQWPGYADPTSQSLEPTSSVAKRQLEDGYPTEGNKRHEVNSSVPDMISLLSDDEDDDNVNAQPTAHFDSSPAYAAITPSDFISTVSSQVATPATNPMGAAKALSRAAIVKRSGSPLRGKDALISQRKDVIHYAPLLDPIDMQISYDAHDSDTIRIPDLTPPPSSPNEPNAPKPPNPTLADEPPLCSEQAALVELVVQGKNVFYTGSAGCGKSTALKAIRKCLQAMGKSVRTIAPTGRAALQVNGSTTWTFAGWTPDHHKRTLDELRQAAHGKFVWKRFNETDVIIIDEISMVENLHFERLNEVMKEARHDPRLAVQPAFGGVQVIVTGDFCQLPPVRPFQYCIECGRELIAGSSDSGITFKCPQHGMYHERDKWAFRSRAWEECNFVHVQLNTIHRQSDEAFIRILQKCRIGEQLAQAETELLMDHPCMVHHATKLFATRKEADRVNKTEFERLKGLNHTYWSLDNFFWQQDEHPHLQWKGIRKPKGPQSEGPLRALEDHRFAECVELKKGMLVVLLVNLDLQSGLCNGSQGIVCGFEQNDPKKLPKAKTIKGKEPENRIFGDRAPMKEEQIKLFIQDPGASYKVWPVVKFHNGKTRTIYADCSIAELGDTRPYSLLCRTQIPLAPAWAMTIHKSQSLTLDRVIVNLSKAFEEGQVYVALSRATSLKGLKIEGDRAGLLTGLGGNQEVQEFLRAKFGGVNGPSSSICE
;
A
#
# COMPACT_ATOMS: atom_id res chain seq x y z
N MET A 1 24.90 8.17 15.08
CA MET A 1 24.05 7.27 15.87
C MET A 1 24.35 5.85 15.45
N SER A 2 24.75 4.99 16.39
CA SER A 2 25.08 3.59 16.17
C SER A 2 23.85 2.68 16.26
N LEU A 3 23.99 1.43 15.78
CA LEU A 3 22.95 0.40 15.96
C LEU A 3 22.74 0.06 17.45
N THR A 4 23.77 0.21 18.28
CA THR A 4 23.69 0.02 19.73
C THR A 4 22.81 1.10 20.35
N ASP A 5 23.05 2.38 20.03
CA ASP A 5 22.24 3.51 20.53
C ASP A 5 20.77 3.37 20.11
N TRP A 6 20.52 2.87 18.88
CA TRP A 6 19.18 2.57 18.39
C TRP A 6 18.48 1.49 19.23
N ARG A 7 19.20 0.40 19.53
CA ARG A 7 18.67 -0.73 20.32
C ARG A 7 18.40 -0.35 21.77
N SER A 8 19.38 0.26 22.45
CA SER A 8 19.23 0.66 23.85
C SER A 8 18.06 1.62 24.07
N LEU A 9 17.81 2.53 23.10
CA LEU A 9 16.65 3.41 23.19
C LEU A 9 15.32 2.66 23.05
N GLY A 10 15.26 1.66 22.16
CA GLY A 10 14.09 0.78 22.00
C GLY A 10 13.85 -0.12 23.21
N GLU A 11 14.91 -0.63 23.83
CA GLU A 11 14.85 -1.44 25.05
C GLU A 11 14.28 -0.62 26.22
N VAL A 12 14.79 0.59 26.45
CA VAL A 12 14.31 1.46 27.54
C VAL A 12 12.88 1.92 27.31
N HIS A 13 12.55 2.47 26.14
CA HIS A 13 11.24 3.08 25.91
C HIS A 13 10.15 2.08 25.54
N ILE A 14 10.41 1.13 24.65
CA ILE A 14 9.35 0.23 24.13
C ILE A 14 9.20 -0.98 25.08
N ILE A 15 10.31 -1.70 25.33
CA ILE A 15 10.28 -2.90 26.18
C ILE A 15 10.05 -2.51 27.64
N GLY A 16 10.71 -1.46 28.14
CA GLY A 16 10.50 -0.93 29.49
C GLY A 16 9.04 -0.54 29.75
N CYS A 17 8.42 0.28 28.90
CA CYS A 17 7.01 0.66 29.08
C CYS A 17 6.07 -0.55 28.93
N PHE A 18 6.34 -1.51 28.03
CA PHE A 18 5.55 -2.74 27.93
C PHE A 18 5.58 -3.57 29.23
N LEU A 19 6.77 -3.79 29.78
CA LEU A 19 6.95 -4.57 31.02
C LEU A 19 6.31 -3.86 32.23
N LEU A 20 6.50 -2.54 32.35
CA LEU A 20 5.87 -1.72 33.40
C LEU A 20 4.34 -1.74 33.30
N THR A 21 3.79 -1.65 32.08
CA THR A 21 2.33 -1.75 31.86
C THR A 21 1.79 -3.09 32.33
N ARG A 22 2.45 -4.20 31.97
CA ARG A 22 2.03 -5.54 32.40
C ARG A 22 2.17 -5.75 33.91
N ALA A 23 3.19 -5.17 34.54
CA ALA A 23 3.35 -5.21 35.99
C ALA A 23 2.23 -4.41 36.69
N ALA A 24 1.97 -3.18 36.25
CA ALA A 24 0.90 -2.33 36.79
C ALA A 24 -0.49 -2.97 36.61
N VAL A 25 -0.79 -3.49 35.42
CA VAL A 25 -2.06 -4.22 35.16
C VAL A 25 -2.21 -5.40 36.11
N ARG A 26 -1.18 -6.23 36.31
CA ARG A 26 -1.24 -7.37 37.25
C ARG A 26 -1.53 -6.95 38.70
N VAL A 27 -0.99 -5.81 39.14
CA VAL A 27 -1.25 -5.27 40.48
C VAL A 27 -2.69 -4.74 40.58
N MET A 28 -3.19 -4.05 39.55
CA MET A 28 -4.55 -3.49 39.51
C MET A 28 -5.65 -4.56 39.33
N ASP A 29 -5.36 -5.66 38.62
CA ASP A 29 -6.32 -6.78 38.44
C ASP A 29 -6.67 -7.45 39.80
N GLY A 30 -5.74 -7.39 40.75
CA GLY A 30 -5.92 -7.85 42.14
C GLY A 30 -6.53 -6.83 43.10
N GLN A 31 -6.90 -5.63 42.65
CA GLN A 31 -7.56 -4.59 43.47
C GLN A 31 -9.07 -4.60 43.26
N ASP A 32 -9.83 -4.39 44.33
CA ASP A 32 -11.29 -4.24 44.23
C ASP A 32 -11.67 -3.03 43.38
N ALA A 33 -12.72 -3.18 42.55
CA ALA A 33 -13.15 -2.12 41.67
C ALA A 33 -13.96 -1.06 42.43
N VAL A 34 -13.53 0.20 42.34
CA VAL A 34 -14.15 1.34 43.02
C VAL A 34 -15.13 2.02 42.07
N MET A 35 -16.32 2.38 42.57
CA MET A 35 -17.26 3.20 41.80
C MET A 35 -16.69 4.62 41.63
N PRO A 36 -16.67 5.19 40.40
CA PRO A 36 -16.34 6.59 40.20
C PRO A 36 -17.28 7.51 40.98
N ILE A 37 -16.84 8.73 41.28
CA ILE A 37 -17.68 9.78 41.88
C ILE A 37 -18.93 9.97 41.00
N PRO A 38 -20.15 10.07 41.56
CA PRO A 38 -21.38 10.24 40.78
C PRO A 38 -21.27 11.43 39.83
N THR A 39 -21.28 11.13 38.54
CA THR A 39 -21.37 12.09 37.44
C THR A 39 -22.51 11.64 36.53
N ALA A 40 -22.96 12.49 35.60
CA ALA A 40 -24.22 12.27 34.87
C ALA A 40 -24.24 11.06 33.90
N ASP A 41 -23.14 10.32 33.78
CA ASP A 41 -23.01 9.10 32.97
C ASP A 41 -22.82 7.86 33.88
N ASP A 42 -23.53 6.77 33.57
CA ASP A 42 -23.33 5.45 34.20
C ASP A 42 -21.97 4.84 33.83
N ARG A 43 -20.90 5.32 34.49
CA ARG A 43 -19.53 4.85 34.26
C ARG A 43 -19.29 3.49 34.97
N PRO A 44 -18.61 2.53 34.31
CA PRO A 44 -18.29 1.25 34.94
C PRO A 44 -17.30 1.40 36.11
N PRO A 45 -17.28 0.45 37.06
CA PRO A 45 -16.30 0.41 38.14
C PRO A 45 -14.85 0.45 37.64
N VAL A 46 -13.98 1.18 38.34
CA VAL A 46 -12.56 1.33 37.98
C VAL A 46 -11.64 0.68 39.00
N ARG A 47 -10.67 -0.09 38.54
CA ARG A 47 -9.60 -0.73 39.36
C ARG A 47 -8.31 0.08 39.39
N GLY A 48 -8.08 0.96 38.42
CA GLY A 48 -6.87 1.79 38.40
C GLY A 48 -6.67 2.59 37.12
N ALA A 49 -5.60 3.37 37.11
CA ALA A 49 -5.20 4.20 35.98
C ALA A 49 -3.69 4.16 35.77
N ILE A 50 -3.26 3.96 34.53
CA ILE A 50 -1.88 4.04 34.07
C ILE A 50 -1.76 5.27 33.19
N VAL A 51 -0.80 6.16 33.47
CA VAL A 51 -0.51 7.33 32.64
C VAL A 51 0.93 7.24 32.15
N MET A 52 1.14 7.22 30.83
CA MET A 52 2.47 7.20 30.22
C MET A 52 2.91 8.57 29.74
N LEU A 53 4.17 8.94 29.99
CA LEU A 53 4.78 10.14 29.45
C LEU A 53 5.36 9.87 28.05
N THR A 54 4.63 10.28 27.01
CA THR A 54 5.08 10.27 25.62
C THR A 54 5.84 11.57 25.32
N LEU A 55 5.71 12.16 24.14
CA LEU A 55 6.23 13.48 23.77
C LEU A 55 5.52 13.89 22.47
N LEU A 56 5.41 15.19 22.16
CA LEU A 56 4.90 15.68 20.86
C LEU A 56 5.65 15.06 19.63
N ALA A 57 6.89 14.59 19.83
CA ALA A 57 7.64 13.82 18.84
C ALA A 57 7.07 12.41 18.52
N SER A 58 5.92 12.02 19.10
CA SER A 58 5.11 10.88 18.61
C SER A 58 4.16 11.27 17.47
N GLU A 59 4.03 12.55 17.14
CA GLU A 59 3.17 13.06 16.06
C GLU A 59 3.95 13.89 15.01
N VAL A 60 5.14 14.41 15.37
CA VAL A 60 5.96 15.28 14.51
C VAL A 60 7.38 14.71 14.31
N ALA A 61 7.93 14.88 13.10
CA ALA A 61 9.29 14.47 12.77
C ALA A 61 10.31 15.55 13.15
N PHE A 62 11.39 15.15 13.84
CA PHE A 62 12.50 16.03 14.23
C PHE A 62 13.81 15.56 13.60
N LEU A 63 14.61 16.50 13.10
CA LEU A 63 15.91 16.20 12.48
C LEU A 63 16.88 15.63 13.53
N GLY A 64 17.66 14.61 13.14
CA GLY A 64 18.72 14.01 13.99
C GLY A 64 18.29 13.01 15.06
N VAL A 65 17.01 12.98 15.47
CA VAL A 65 16.51 12.15 16.61
C VAL A 65 15.58 11.01 16.19
N GLY A 66 15.79 10.43 15.00
CA GLY A 66 14.89 9.46 14.38
C GLY A 66 14.62 8.18 15.20
N ASN A 67 15.59 7.70 16.00
CA ASN A 67 15.37 6.59 16.94
C ASN A 67 14.35 6.95 18.03
N TYR A 68 14.43 8.18 18.55
CA TYR A 68 13.60 8.69 19.62
C TYR A 68 12.17 8.98 19.16
N THR A 69 12.02 9.62 17.99
CA THR A 69 10.73 9.76 17.29
C THR A 69 10.08 8.38 17.08
N ALA A 70 10.82 7.39 16.56
CA ALA A 70 10.30 6.04 16.33
C ALA A 70 9.89 5.32 17.63
N ALA A 71 10.70 5.42 18.69
CA ALA A 71 10.39 4.82 19.98
C ALA A 71 9.14 5.46 20.64
N LYS A 72 9.00 6.79 20.57
CA LYS A 72 7.83 7.50 21.13
C LYS A 72 6.54 7.21 20.36
N HIS A 73 6.59 7.12 19.02
CA HIS A 73 5.46 6.63 18.20
C HIS A 73 5.03 5.20 18.62
N ALA A 74 5.99 4.30 18.87
CA ALA A 74 5.69 2.93 19.29
C ALA A 74 5.01 2.89 20.68
N VAL A 75 5.47 3.69 21.64
CA VAL A 75 4.85 3.81 22.97
C VAL A 75 3.43 4.39 22.88
N GLU A 76 3.18 5.39 22.04
CA GLU A 76 1.83 5.96 21.85
C GLU A 76 0.83 4.90 21.35
N ARG A 77 1.20 4.10 20.34
CA ARG A 77 0.35 3.02 19.83
C ARG A 77 0.19 1.88 20.85
N MET A 78 1.20 1.61 21.66
CA MET A 78 1.08 0.67 22.78
C MET A 78 0.08 1.15 23.84
N VAL A 79 0.04 2.45 24.17
CA VAL A 79 -0.98 3.03 25.07
C VAL A 79 -2.39 2.79 24.54
N GLN A 80 -2.63 3.07 23.25
CA GLN A 80 -3.94 2.88 22.61
C GLN A 80 -4.40 1.40 22.68
N THR A 81 -3.49 0.46 22.38
CA THR A 81 -3.78 -0.98 22.48
C THR A 81 -4.04 -1.41 23.93
N ALA A 82 -3.17 -1.01 24.87
CA ALA A 82 -3.30 -1.37 26.28
C ALA A 82 -4.58 -0.78 26.93
N ALA A 83 -5.04 0.39 26.49
CA ALA A 83 -6.30 0.98 26.91
C ALA A 83 -7.50 0.11 26.51
N ILE A 84 -7.51 -0.38 25.26
CA ILE A 84 -8.58 -1.25 24.74
C ILE A 84 -8.55 -2.61 25.44
N GLU A 85 -7.37 -3.24 25.55
CA GLU A 85 -7.19 -4.56 26.15
C GLU A 85 -7.63 -4.64 27.63
N ASN A 86 -7.51 -3.54 28.38
CA ASN A 86 -7.75 -3.52 29.82
C ASN A 86 -9.01 -2.74 30.24
N ALA A 87 -9.75 -2.15 29.29
CA ALA A 87 -11.01 -1.47 29.57
C ALA A 87 -12.07 -2.40 30.21
N ALA A 88 -12.17 -3.64 29.74
CA ALA A 88 -13.07 -4.65 30.32
C ALA A 88 -12.68 -5.06 31.76
N ARG A 89 -11.44 -4.80 32.19
CA ARG A 89 -10.97 -5.03 33.57
C ARG A 89 -11.22 -3.84 34.50
N GLY A 90 -11.73 -2.71 33.99
CA GLY A 90 -11.85 -1.48 34.76
C GLY A 90 -10.53 -0.69 34.90
N ILE A 91 -9.50 -1.01 34.10
CA ILE A 91 -8.19 -0.34 34.16
C ILE A 91 -8.07 0.62 32.99
N ARG A 92 -7.92 1.92 33.29
CA ARG A 92 -7.69 2.96 32.28
C ARG A 92 -6.21 3.06 31.95
N VAL A 93 -5.87 3.22 30.67
CA VAL A 93 -4.51 3.52 30.21
C VAL A 93 -4.57 4.77 29.35
N ASN A 94 -3.84 5.81 29.75
CA ASN A 94 -3.80 7.13 29.12
C ASN A 94 -2.34 7.53 28.84
N ALA A 95 -2.15 8.56 28.02
CA ALA A 95 -0.85 9.21 27.83
C ALA A 95 -0.96 10.73 28.06
N ALA A 96 0.13 11.32 28.55
CA ALA A 96 0.38 12.75 28.44
C ALA A 96 1.58 12.96 27.50
N ALA A 97 1.41 13.84 26.51
CA ALA A 97 2.39 14.10 25.46
C ALA A 97 2.92 15.54 25.54
N PRO A 98 3.73 15.88 26.57
CA PRO A 98 4.29 17.22 26.65
C PRO A 98 5.19 17.52 25.44
N SER A 99 5.33 18.81 25.14
CA SER A 99 6.45 19.33 24.36
C SER A 99 7.71 19.38 25.27
N TYR A 100 8.63 20.29 25.00
CA TYR A 100 9.78 20.53 25.89
C TYR A 100 9.31 21.04 27.25
N VAL A 101 9.61 20.28 28.30
CA VAL A 101 9.40 20.67 29.69
C VAL A 101 10.59 21.52 30.15
N ALA A 102 10.35 22.67 30.78
CA ALA A 102 11.41 23.55 31.26
C ALA A 102 12.26 22.89 32.37
N GLY A 103 13.59 22.96 32.24
CA GLY A 103 14.54 22.46 33.23
C GLY A 103 15.98 22.37 32.71
N PRO A 104 16.98 22.14 33.59
CA PRO A 104 18.39 22.40 33.28
C PRO A 104 18.97 21.65 32.07
N MET A 105 18.41 20.47 31.74
CA MET A 105 18.82 19.65 30.61
C MET A 105 18.18 20.07 29.27
N THR A 106 16.98 20.66 29.30
CA THR A 106 16.31 21.21 28.12
C THR A 106 16.69 22.65 27.87
N ASP A 107 17.05 23.41 28.90
CA ASP A 107 17.55 24.79 28.80
C ASP A 107 18.76 24.87 27.85
N GLN A 108 19.78 24.03 28.08
CA GLN A 108 20.99 23.93 27.24
C GLN A 108 20.72 23.53 25.78
N PHE A 109 19.59 22.86 25.50
CA PHE A 109 19.23 22.40 24.16
C PHE A 109 18.36 23.40 23.39
N LEU A 110 17.78 24.38 24.09
CA LEU A 110 16.78 25.32 23.56
C LEU A 110 17.29 26.76 23.44
N GLU A 111 18.48 27.08 23.97
CA GLU A 111 19.14 28.38 23.74
C GLU A 111 19.46 28.65 22.25
N ALA A 112 19.42 27.61 21.40
CA ALA A 112 19.64 27.70 19.95
C ALA A 112 18.35 27.92 19.12
N SER A 113 17.16 28.01 19.71
CA SER A 113 15.90 28.20 18.98
C SER A 113 14.91 29.06 19.75
N SER A 114 14.75 30.32 19.32
CA SER A 114 13.92 31.34 19.97
C SER A 114 12.40 31.11 19.87
N GLU A 115 11.96 30.23 18.98
CA GLU A 115 10.53 30.04 18.69
C GLU A 115 9.86 28.99 19.60
N VAL A 116 10.61 28.05 20.16
CA VAL A 116 10.03 26.86 20.83
C VAL A 116 9.44 27.16 22.20
N LYS A 117 8.09 27.12 22.30
CA LYS A 117 7.37 27.22 23.59
C LYS A 117 7.71 26.05 24.52
N ARG A 118 8.14 26.38 25.73
CA ARG A 118 8.35 25.45 26.86
C ARG A 118 7.07 25.30 27.66
N ILE A 119 6.77 24.08 28.11
CA ILE A 119 5.67 23.78 29.06
C ILE A 119 6.25 23.77 30.47
N LEU A 120 5.53 24.32 31.45
CA LEU A 120 5.97 24.31 32.84
C LEU A 120 5.77 22.91 33.46
N PRO A 121 6.70 22.42 34.31
CA PRO A 121 6.54 21.13 34.97
C PRO A 121 5.22 20.95 35.74
N GLY A 122 4.66 22.04 36.29
CA GLY A 122 3.36 22.04 36.96
C GLY A 122 2.20 21.69 36.03
N GLU A 123 2.16 22.26 34.82
CA GLU A 123 1.09 22.01 33.83
C GLU A 123 1.07 20.53 33.39
N VAL A 124 2.25 19.91 33.27
CA VAL A 124 2.37 18.48 32.98
C VAL A 124 1.91 17.64 34.18
N ALA A 125 2.26 18.04 35.40
CA ALA A 125 1.82 17.37 36.61
C ALA A 125 0.29 17.42 36.79
N ASP A 126 -0.33 18.57 36.51
CA ASP A 126 -1.79 18.76 36.56
C ASP A 126 -2.51 17.90 35.52
N ALA A 127 -1.98 17.84 34.29
CA ALA A 127 -2.51 16.96 33.24
C ALA A 127 -2.40 15.46 33.63
N VAL A 128 -1.26 15.03 34.19
CA VAL A 128 -1.08 13.65 34.69
C VAL A 128 -2.00 13.36 35.86
N ALA A 129 -2.17 14.29 36.80
CA ALA A 129 -3.07 14.17 37.94
C ALA A 129 -4.54 14.03 37.48
N PHE A 130 -4.98 14.83 36.51
CA PHE A 130 -6.30 14.69 35.90
C PHE A 130 -6.49 13.32 35.23
N LEU A 131 -5.54 12.87 34.41
CA LEU A 131 -5.61 11.58 33.70
C LEU A 131 -5.60 10.38 34.66
N ALA A 132 -4.89 10.48 35.78
CA ALA A 132 -4.89 9.48 36.84
C ALA A 132 -6.20 9.50 37.66
N SER A 133 -6.80 10.69 37.86
CA SER A 133 -8.01 10.86 38.67
C SER A 133 -9.23 10.08 38.13
N PRO A 134 -10.23 9.73 38.97
CA PRO A 134 -11.50 9.16 38.53
C PRO A 134 -12.36 10.05 37.61
N ALA A 135 -12.04 11.35 37.51
CA ALA A 135 -12.75 12.27 36.63
C ALA A 135 -12.46 11.99 35.14
N SER A 136 -11.24 11.54 34.82
CA SER A 136 -10.87 11.12 33.47
C SER A 136 -11.59 9.83 33.09
N GLY A 137 -12.33 9.85 31.98
CA GLY A 137 -12.93 8.65 31.37
C GLY A 137 -11.91 7.76 30.66
N TYR A 138 -12.43 6.76 29.94
CA TYR A 138 -11.69 6.09 28.87
C TYR A 138 -11.57 7.04 27.69
N LEU A 139 -10.44 7.75 27.59
CA LEU A 139 -10.17 8.64 26.48
C LEU A 139 -9.81 7.81 25.25
N GLY A 140 -10.82 7.51 24.44
CA GLY A 140 -10.66 7.12 23.04
C GLY A 140 -10.12 8.28 22.21
N TYR A 141 -8.90 8.72 22.53
CA TYR A 141 -8.18 9.87 21.98
C TYR A 141 -8.94 11.21 22.01
N ALA A 142 -8.76 11.97 23.09
CA ALA A 142 -9.00 13.41 23.11
C ALA A 142 -7.91 14.11 23.93
N GLN A 143 -7.14 14.99 23.28
CA GLN A 143 -6.17 15.88 23.92
C GLN A 143 -6.90 17.14 24.42
N PRO A 144 -6.88 17.49 25.71
CA PRO A 144 -7.15 18.85 26.13
C PRO A 144 -5.93 19.73 25.75
N PRO A 145 -6.09 20.82 24.97
CA PRO A 145 -4.97 21.63 24.54
C PRO A 145 -4.40 22.48 25.69
N VAL A 146 -3.37 21.97 26.36
CA VAL A 146 -2.56 22.74 27.33
C VAL A 146 -1.44 23.49 26.59
N ALA A 147 -1.84 24.45 25.74
CA ALA A 147 -1.05 25.60 25.31
C ALA A 147 -1.92 26.49 24.41
N SER A 148 -2.21 27.72 24.85
CA SER A 148 -2.86 28.73 24.04
C SER A 148 -1.89 29.34 23.01
N GLN A 149 -2.41 29.56 21.79
CA GLN A 149 -1.97 30.52 20.76
C GLN A 149 -0.47 30.54 20.38
N TRP A 150 -0.18 30.15 19.14
CA TRP A 150 0.97 30.66 18.37
C TRP A 150 0.44 31.52 17.22
N PRO A 151 0.82 32.81 17.12
CA PRO A 151 0.76 33.54 15.87
C PRO A 151 2.02 33.17 15.04
N GLY A 152 1.85 32.61 13.84
CA GLY A 152 2.98 32.35 12.93
C GLY A 152 3.15 30.95 12.37
N TYR A 153 2.12 30.10 12.32
CA TYR A 153 2.14 28.93 11.42
C TYR A 153 0.73 28.61 10.90
N ALA A 154 0.57 28.55 9.58
CA ALA A 154 -0.72 28.30 8.94
C ALA A 154 -0.92 26.79 8.72
N ASP A 155 -1.77 26.16 9.54
CA ASP A 155 -2.30 24.83 9.27
C ASP A 155 -3.37 24.89 8.17
N PRO A 156 -3.20 24.21 7.01
CA PRO A 156 -4.20 24.20 5.95
C PRO A 156 -5.44 23.32 6.23
N THR A 157 -5.61 22.77 7.44
CA THR A 157 -6.68 21.80 7.75
C THR A 157 -7.70 22.22 8.82
N SER A 158 -7.63 23.45 9.35
CA SER A 158 -8.60 23.99 10.31
C SER A 158 -9.64 24.93 9.68
N GLN A 159 -10.65 24.36 9.03
CA GLN A 159 -12.00 24.95 9.03
C GLN A 159 -12.96 24.03 9.79
N SER A 160 -13.77 24.64 10.64
CA SER A 160 -14.53 24.01 11.70
C SER A 160 -15.71 23.17 11.22
N LEU A 161 -15.96 22.06 11.92
CA LEU A 161 -17.27 21.44 12.03
C LEU A 161 -17.68 21.43 13.50
N GLU A 162 -18.79 22.09 13.80
CA GLU A 162 -19.41 21.99 15.12
C GLU A 162 -19.95 20.57 15.38
N PRO A 163 -19.86 20.05 16.61
CA PRO A 163 -20.49 18.78 16.95
C PRO A 163 -22.00 18.98 17.17
N THR A 164 -22.80 18.75 16.13
CA THR A 164 -24.26 18.57 16.29
C THR A 164 -24.54 17.23 16.96
N SER A 165 -24.82 17.22 18.27
CA SER A 165 -25.46 16.07 18.95
C SER A 165 -26.66 16.52 19.78
N SER A 166 -27.84 16.17 19.31
CA SER A 166 -29.09 16.37 20.04
C SER A 166 -29.23 15.34 21.16
N VAL A 167 -28.95 15.73 22.41
CA VAL A 167 -29.44 15.06 23.62
C VAL A 167 -30.28 16.06 24.41
N ALA A 168 -31.31 15.57 25.09
CA ALA A 168 -32.44 16.34 25.57
C ALA A 168 -32.08 17.57 26.44
N LYS A 169 -32.75 18.70 26.17
CA LYS A 169 -32.88 19.80 27.13
C LYS A 169 -33.48 19.26 28.42
N ARG A 170 -32.80 19.44 29.55
CA ARG A 170 -33.43 19.46 30.88
C ARG A 170 -33.11 20.82 31.50
N GLN A 171 -34.15 21.58 31.84
CA GLN A 171 -34.01 22.84 32.54
C GLN A 171 -33.44 22.59 33.94
N LEU A 172 -32.54 23.46 34.37
CA LEU A 172 -32.28 23.75 35.78
C LEU A 172 -32.55 25.26 35.93
N GLU A 173 -33.67 25.56 36.57
CA GLU A 173 -34.04 26.92 36.97
C GLU A 173 -33.47 27.22 38.37
N ASP A 174 -33.31 28.53 38.63
CA ASP A 174 -33.14 29.23 39.91
C ASP A 174 -31.89 28.99 40.78
N GLY A 175 -31.32 30.12 41.28
CA GLY A 175 -30.17 30.08 42.19
C GLY A 175 -29.61 31.39 42.79
N TYR A 176 -29.84 32.58 42.19
CA TYR A 176 -29.44 33.91 42.74
C TYR A 176 -27.91 34.12 43.00
N PRO A 177 -27.43 35.30 43.44
CA PRO A 177 -27.24 36.55 42.69
C PRO A 177 -25.72 36.96 42.64
N THR A 178 -25.22 38.18 42.34
CA THR A 178 -25.75 39.56 42.20
C THR A 178 -24.78 40.44 41.36
N GLU A 179 -25.28 41.53 40.77
CA GLU A 179 -24.64 42.86 40.52
C GLU A 179 -23.21 43.04 39.93
N GLY A 180 -23.05 44.04 39.03
CA GLY A 180 -21.69 44.49 38.65
C GLY A 180 -21.50 45.31 37.35
N ASN A 181 -22.28 46.38 37.12
CA ASN A 181 -21.94 47.55 36.28
C ASN A 181 -20.43 47.75 35.96
N LYS A 182 -19.96 48.06 34.74
CA LYS A 182 -20.39 49.15 33.82
C LYS A 182 -19.75 49.04 32.41
N ARG A 183 -20.31 49.77 31.45
CA ARG A 183 -19.81 49.99 30.06
C ARG A 183 -18.54 50.86 30.00
N HIS A 184 -17.76 50.75 28.92
CA HIS A 184 -17.70 51.80 27.88
C HIS A 184 -17.08 51.33 26.55
N GLU A 185 -17.51 51.98 25.45
CA GLU A 185 -17.01 51.81 24.07
C GLU A 185 -15.60 52.43 23.89
N VAL A 186 -14.92 52.36 22.74
CA VAL A 186 -15.10 53.33 21.63
C VAL A 186 -14.33 52.90 20.34
N ASN A 187 -15.01 53.05 19.20
CA ASN A 187 -14.59 53.37 17.81
C ASN A 187 -13.25 52.95 17.17
N SER A 188 -13.40 52.17 16.09
CA SER A 188 -12.92 52.37 14.71
C SER A 188 -11.91 53.48 14.32
N SER A 189 -10.97 53.10 13.42
CA SER A 189 -10.65 53.69 12.09
C SER A 189 -9.16 54.02 11.79
N VAL A 190 -8.59 53.38 10.73
CA VAL A 190 -7.83 53.96 9.55
C VAL A 190 -6.50 54.72 9.86
N PRO A 191 -5.39 54.73 9.05
CA PRO A 191 -5.24 54.55 7.58
C PRO A 191 -4.04 53.70 7.04
N ASP A 192 -3.98 53.60 5.70
CA ASP A 192 -2.78 53.27 4.88
C ASP A 192 -1.67 54.36 4.93
N MET A 193 -0.41 53.98 4.63
CA MET A 193 0.53 54.88 3.92
C MET A 193 1.68 54.13 3.21
N ILE A 194 2.38 54.84 2.31
CA ILE A 194 3.23 54.32 1.22
C ILE A 194 4.69 54.84 1.32
N SER A 195 5.66 53.98 0.95
CA SER A 195 7.03 54.27 0.45
C SER A 195 8.13 54.83 1.39
N LEU A 196 9.34 54.92 0.80
CA LEU A 196 10.64 55.45 1.29
C LEU A 196 11.52 54.39 2.03
N LEU A 197 12.81 54.13 1.73
CA LEU A 197 13.87 54.64 0.82
C LEU A 197 14.91 53.49 0.60
N SER A 198 15.49 53.23 -0.59
CA SER A 198 16.85 53.63 -1.10
C SER A 198 18.03 53.55 -0.10
N ASP A 199 19.30 53.24 -0.43
CA ASP A 199 20.03 52.66 -1.60
C ASP A 199 21.48 52.31 -1.10
N ASP A 200 22.44 51.98 -2.00
CA ASP A 200 23.93 51.96 -1.83
C ASP A 200 24.57 50.76 -1.07
N GLU A 201 25.49 49.95 -1.65
CA GLU A 201 26.96 50.14 -1.91
C GLU A 201 27.82 50.15 -0.60
N ASP A 202 29.02 49.56 -0.45
CA ASP A 202 29.90 48.78 -1.35
C ASP A 202 30.99 47.98 -0.55
N ASP A 203 31.68 47.05 -1.23
CA ASP A 203 33.09 46.60 -1.11
C ASP A 203 33.81 46.01 0.17
N ASP A 204 34.52 44.90 -0.12
CA ASP A 204 35.94 44.55 0.19
C ASP A 204 36.51 43.80 1.45
N ASN A 205 37.32 42.77 1.09
CA ASN A 205 38.63 42.32 1.62
C ASN A 205 38.88 41.51 2.95
N VAL A 206 39.25 40.22 2.73
CA VAL A 206 40.56 39.57 3.05
C VAL A 206 40.90 38.93 4.43
N ASN A 207 41.42 37.68 4.34
CA ASN A 207 42.19 36.84 5.31
C ASN A 207 41.49 36.42 6.64
N ALA A 208 41.47 35.14 7.05
CA ALA A 208 42.60 34.21 7.13
C ALA A 208 42.21 32.71 7.28
N GLN A 209 43.15 31.82 6.96
CA GLN A 209 43.24 30.42 7.42
C GLN A 209 44.18 30.32 8.66
N PRO A 210 44.34 29.18 9.39
CA PRO A 210 43.69 27.86 9.31
C PRO A 210 43.23 27.27 10.69
N THR A 211 42.82 25.99 10.68
CA THR A 211 42.75 25.01 11.79
C THR A 211 41.69 25.14 12.89
N ALA A 212 40.79 24.15 12.98
CA ALA A 212 40.62 23.28 14.15
C ALA A 212 39.72 22.07 13.80
N HIS A 213 40.19 20.84 14.07
CA HIS A 213 39.27 19.70 14.19
C HIS A 213 38.48 19.86 15.49
N PHE A 214 37.14 19.78 15.43
CA PHE A 214 36.32 19.57 16.62
C PHE A 214 35.58 18.25 16.52
N ASP A 215 36.04 17.30 17.33
CA ASP A 215 35.36 16.05 17.62
C ASP A 215 34.39 16.30 18.78
N SER A 216 33.12 15.91 18.64
CA SER A 216 32.12 16.14 19.69
C SER A 216 31.02 15.07 19.69
N SER A 217 31.29 14.00 20.44
CA SER A 217 30.28 13.05 20.92
C SER A 217 30.11 13.18 22.44
N PRO A 218 28.99 13.73 22.93
CA PRO A 218 28.62 13.62 24.34
C PRO A 218 27.76 12.36 24.57
N ALA A 219 28.10 11.57 25.60
CA ALA A 219 27.42 10.32 25.92
C ALA A 219 26.09 10.54 26.65
N TYR A 220 25.07 9.73 26.31
CA TYR A 220 23.86 9.58 27.13
C TYR A 220 24.18 8.75 28.38
N ALA A 221 24.25 9.39 29.54
CA ALA A 221 24.33 8.69 30.83
C ALA A 221 22.96 8.12 31.22
N ALA A 222 22.92 6.81 31.51
CA ALA A 222 21.70 6.12 31.93
C ALA A 222 21.42 6.34 33.43
N ILE A 223 20.15 6.59 33.78
CA ILE A 223 19.65 6.52 35.16
C ILE A 223 19.08 5.10 35.37
N THR A 224 19.47 4.45 36.47
CA THR A 224 19.12 3.05 36.76
C THR A 224 17.74 2.90 37.45
N PRO A 225 17.07 1.73 37.36
CA PRO A 225 15.65 1.58 37.74
C PRO A 225 15.33 1.53 39.26
N SER A 226 16.17 2.09 40.14
CA SER A 226 16.05 1.91 41.61
C SER A 226 15.12 2.88 42.32
N ASP A 227 14.73 4.00 41.69
CA ASP A 227 14.21 5.17 42.41
C ASP A 227 12.69 5.38 42.28
N PHE A 228 11.92 4.39 41.76
CA PHE A 228 10.47 4.54 41.54
C PHE A 228 9.65 3.27 41.83
N ILE A 229 9.46 2.96 43.12
CA ILE A 229 8.37 2.20 43.79
C ILE A 229 8.74 2.25 45.28
N SER A 230 8.11 3.03 46.15
CA SER A 230 6.76 2.87 46.74
C SER A 230 6.59 3.99 47.80
N THR A 231 5.42 4.42 48.28
CA THR A 231 4.00 4.35 47.87
C THR A 231 3.28 5.35 48.79
N VAL A 232 2.24 6.07 48.32
CA VAL A 232 1.25 6.67 49.23
C VAL A 232 -0.16 6.40 48.74
N SER A 233 -0.90 5.61 49.51
CA SER A 233 -2.36 5.57 49.45
C SER A 233 -2.96 6.53 50.47
N SER A 234 -4.02 7.22 50.05
CA SER A 234 -5.17 7.68 50.86
C SER A 234 -4.97 8.57 52.12
N GLN A 235 -5.57 9.77 52.00
CA GLN A 235 -6.41 10.49 52.98
C GLN A 235 -5.89 11.69 53.82
N VAL A 236 -6.45 12.87 53.45
CA VAL A 236 -7.07 13.91 54.30
C VAL A 236 -6.22 15.10 54.85
N ALA A 237 -6.66 16.30 54.43
CA ALA A 237 -6.65 17.63 55.09
C ALA A 237 -5.43 18.58 55.08
N THR A 238 -5.66 19.72 54.39
CA THR A 238 -5.31 21.13 54.74
C THR A 238 -3.86 21.67 54.58
N PRO A 239 -3.69 23.00 54.36
CA PRO A 239 -2.49 23.57 53.74
C PRO A 239 -1.60 24.43 54.66
N ALA A 240 -0.30 24.54 54.35
CA ALA A 240 0.51 25.79 54.46
C ALA A 240 2.01 25.61 54.12
N THR A 241 2.59 26.65 53.51
CA THR A 241 3.99 27.16 53.64
C THR A 241 5.23 26.26 53.44
N ASN A 242 5.90 26.52 52.30
CA ASN A 242 7.35 26.78 52.07
C ASN A 242 8.29 26.94 53.31
N PRO A 243 9.64 26.81 53.22
CA PRO A 243 10.52 26.12 52.24
C PRO A 243 11.54 25.13 52.88
N MET A 244 12.27 24.40 52.02
CA MET A 244 13.65 23.89 52.16
C MET A 244 14.40 24.17 53.50
N GLY A 245 14.43 23.22 54.44
CA GLY A 245 15.12 23.43 55.72
C GLY A 245 15.14 22.31 56.78
N ALA A 246 15.17 21.02 56.42
CA ALA A 246 15.17 19.93 57.41
C ALA A 246 16.09 18.72 57.10
N ALA A 247 17.10 18.88 56.24
CA ALA A 247 18.08 17.83 55.96
C ALA A 247 19.23 17.83 56.99
N LYS A 248 18.97 17.39 58.24
CA LYS A 248 19.95 16.88 59.25
C LYS A 248 19.31 16.70 60.64
N ALA A 249 18.56 15.63 60.85
CA ALA A 249 18.33 15.09 62.19
C ALA A 249 18.03 13.58 62.13
N LEU A 250 18.46 12.84 63.16
CA LEU A 250 18.08 11.45 63.44
C LEU A 250 18.61 10.34 62.51
N SER A 251 19.90 10.44 62.17
CA SER A 251 20.73 9.23 62.12
C SER A 251 20.97 8.70 63.55
N ARG A 252 20.55 7.45 63.85
CA ARG A 252 20.83 6.57 65.03
C ARG A 252 19.62 6.20 65.93
N ALA A 253 19.03 5.04 65.67
CA ALA A 253 18.57 4.03 66.65
C ALA A 253 18.23 2.73 65.88
N ALA A 254 19.08 1.71 65.87
CA ALA A 254 19.18 0.63 66.85
C ALA A 254 18.25 -0.58 66.54
N ILE A 255 18.83 -1.64 65.97
CA ILE A 255 18.26 -3.00 65.91
C ILE A 255 18.98 -3.86 66.95
N VAL A 256 18.25 -4.68 67.71
CA VAL A 256 18.79 -5.70 68.63
C VAL A 256 18.36 -7.11 68.18
N LYS A 257 19.24 -8.09 68.39
CA LYS A 257 19.26 -9.46 67.87
C LYS A 257 18.19 -10.41 68.45
N ARG A 258 17.85 -11.46 67.67
CA ARG A 258 18.12 -12.90 67.95
C ARG A 258 17.75 -13.78 66.73
N SER A 259 18.71 -14.42 66.04
CA SER A 259 19.24 -15.80 66.22
C SER A 259 18.44 -16.91 65.51
N GLY A 260 19.03 -17.81 64.70
CA GLY A 260 20.44 -17.84 64.24
C GLY A 260 20.91 -19.15 63.56
N SER A 261 22.23 -19.17 63.32
CA SER A 261 23.14 -20.30 63.02
C SER A 261 23.22 -20.92 61.59
N PRO A 262 24.42 -21.36 61.15
CA PRO A 262 24.77 -21.55 59.72
C PRO A 262 25.48 -22.90 59.43
N LEU A 263 26.22 -23.01 58.30
CA LEU A 263 27.50 -23.73 58.02
C LEU A 263 27.57 -23.98 56.48
N ARG A 264 28.55 -23.53 55.67
CA ARG A 264 30.03 -23.65 55.59
C ARG A 264 30.47 -24.64 54.49
N GLY A 265 31.25 -24.15 53.51
CA GLY A 265 32.61 -24.70 53.30
C GLY A 265 33.08 -25.14 51.91
N LYS A 266 34.10 -24.40 51.41
CA LYS A 266 35.43 -24.89 50.96
C LYS A 266 35.75 -25.14 49.47
N ASP A 267 36.83 -24.44 49.06
CA ASP A 267 38.07 -24.85 48.36
C ASP A 267 38.02 -25.59 46.98
N ALA A 268 39.00 -25.51 46.06
CA ALA A 268 39.90 -24.45 45.57
C ALA A 268 40.72 -24.98 44.33
N LEU A 269 41.30 -24.07 43.52
CA LEU A 269 42.52 -24.21 42.66
C LEU A 269 42.49 -24.83 41.22
N ILE A 270 42.93 -23.97 40.26
CA ILE A 270 43.89 -24.18 39.14
C ILE A 270 43.55 -25.15 37.98
N SER A 271 43.32 -24.60 36.77
CA SER A 271 44.30 -24.63 35.65
C SER A 271 43.86 -23.74 34.47
N GLN A 272 44.82 -23.23 33.67
CA GLN A 272 44.59 -22.25 32.60
C GLN A 272 44.40 -22.92 31.22
N ARG A 273 43.53 -22.38 30.35
CA ARG A 273 43.92 -21.50 29.19
C ARG A 273 42.81 -21.30 28.14
N LYS A 274 42.77 -20.05 27.62
CA LYS A 274 42.21 -19.56 26.35
C LYS A 274 40.69 -19.41 26.24
N ASP A 275 40.28 -18.15 26.34
CA ASP A 275 38.95 -17.63 26.03
C ASP A 275 38.71 -17.52 24.51
N VAL A 276 37.58 -18.06 24.04
CA VAL A 276 36.74 -17.49 22.97
C VAL A 276 35.29 -17.81 23.34
N ILE A 277 34.56 -16.83 23.89
CA ILE A 277 33.18 -17.04 24.33
C ILE A 277 32.22 -16.76 23.18
N HIS A 278 31.58 -17.82 22.67
CA HIS A 278 30.28 -17.71 21.99
C HIS A 278 29.19 -17.57 23.05
N TYR A 279 28.29 -16.59 22.89
CA TYR A 279 27.08 -16.52 23.71
C TYR A 279 25.95 -17.37 23.11
N ALA A 280 25.56 -18.40 23.86
CA ALA A 280 24.26 -19.07 23.76
C ALA A 280 23.77 -19.42 25.17
N PRO A 281 22.51 -19.08 25.52
CA PRO A 281 21.70 -19.80 26.52
C PRO A 281 20.53 -20.52 25.79
N LEU A 282 20.10 -21.78 26.02
CA LEU A 282 20.13 -22.66 27.21
C LEU A 282 19.47 -21.96 28.43
N LEU A 283 18.37 -22.38 29.05
CA LEU A 283 17.68 -23.68 29.28
C LEU A 283 16.18 -23.36 29.63
N ASP A 284 15.19 -24.25 29.82
CA ASP A 284 15.01 -25.70 29.62
C ASP A 284 13.51 -26.07 29.63
N PRO A 285 13.12 -27.26 29.16
CA PRO A 285 11.83 -27.89 29.44
C PRO A 285 11.90 -28.96 30.56
N ILE A 286 10.89 -28.99 31.45
CA ILE A 286 10.57 -30.14 32.33
C ILE A 286 9.02 -30.23 32.32
N ASP A 287 8.36 -31.13 31.59
CA ASP A 287 8.33 -32.61 31.63
C ASP A 287 7.18 -33.14 32.52
N MET A 288 6.14 -33.71 31.88
CA MET A 288 5.21 -34.64 32.51
C MET A 288 4.57 -35.56 31.45
N GLN A 289 4.84 -36.86 31.59
CA GLN A 289 4.51 -37.91 30.63
C GLN A 289 3.06 -38.38 30.75
N ILE A 290 2.42 -38.73 29.62
CA ILE A 290 1.44 -39.83 29.55
C ILE A 290 1.73 -40.64 28.28
N SER A 291 1.77 -41.97 28.42
CA SER A 291 2.08 -42.95 27.38
C SER A 291 0.94 -43.12 26.36
N TYR A 292 1.30 -43.39 25.11
CA TYR A 292 0.36 -43.94 24.12
C TYR A 292 0.59 -45.44 23.96
N ASP A 293 -0.36 -46.23 24.48
CA ASP A 293 -0.55 -47.60 24.02
C ASP A 293 -1.25 -47.61 22.66
N ALA A 294 -0.87 -48.55 21.81
CA ALA A 294 -1.53 -48.75 20.52
C ALA A 294 -2.75 -49.65 20.71
N HIS A 295 -3.95 -49.16 20.37
CA HIS A 295 -4.87 -49.81 19.41
C HIS A 295 -6.18 -49.02 19.22
N ASP A 296 -6.89 -49.42 18.18
CA ASP A 296 -8.23 -49.04 17.73
C ASP A 296 -8.49 -47.69 17.06
N SER A 297 -9.51 -47.77 16.20
CA SER A 297 -9.77 -46.92 15.05
C SER A 297 -10.83 -45.87 15.32
N ASP A 298 -10.64 -44.68 14.76
CA ASP A 298 -11.62 -44.11 13.81
C ASP A 298 -11.04 -42.91 13.06
N THR A 299 -10.62 -43.13 11.82
CA THR A 299 -10.05 -42.08 10.96
C THR A 299 -11.12 -41.56 9.99
N ILE A 300 -11.55 -40.30 10.17
CA ILE A 300 -12.32 -39.60 9.15
C ILE A 300 -11.40 -39.36 7.94
N ARG A 301 -11.61 -40.10 6.85
CA ARG A 301 -10.83 -39.96 5.61
C ARG A 301 -11.15 -38.63 4.92
N ILE A 302 -10.13 -37.77 4.82
CA ILE A 302 -10.10 -36.69 3.83
C ILE A 302 -9.81 -37.32 2.45
N PRO A 303 -10.55 -37.00 1.38
CA PRO A 303 -10.27 -37.54 0.05
C PRO A 303 -8.94 -37.04 -0.50
N ASP A 304 -8.05 -37.97 -0.85
CA ASP A 304 -6.75 -37.68 -1.43
C ASP A 304 -6.89 -37.31 -2.92
N LEU A 305 -6.87 -36.01 -3.22
CA LEU A 305 -6.92 -35.47 -4.58
C LEU A 305 -5.51 -35.38 -5.19
N THR A 306 -4.92 -36.55 -5.45
CA THR A 306 -3.75 -36.64 -6.33
C THR A 306 -4.14 -36.29 -7.77
N PRO A 307 -3.31 -35.52 -8.53
CA PRO A 307 -3.54 -35.31 -9.95
C PRO A 307 -3.37 -36.64 -10.70
N PRO A 308 -4.17 -36.92 -11.75
CA PRO A 308 -4.10 -38.18 -12.47
C PRO A 308 -2.75 -38.35 -13.17
N PRO A 309 -2.17 -39.57 -13.19
CA PRO A 309 -0.90 -39.82 -13.85
C PRO A 309 -1.02 -39.63 -15.37
N SER A 310 -0.05 -38.95 -15.97
CA SER A 310 0.11 -38.87 -17.42
C SER A 310 0.50 -40.24 -17.97
N SER A 311 -0.35 -40.83 -18.82
CA SER A 311 -0.06 -42.09 -19.50
C SER A 311 1.11 -41.96 -20.48
N PRO A 312 2.05 -42.92 -20.51
CA PRO A 312 3.14 -42.92 -21.48
C PRO A 312 2.71 -43.51 -22.84
N ASN A 313 3.02 -42.79 -23.92
CA ASN A 313 3.10 -43.24 -25.32
C ASN A 313 1.98 -44.15 -25.87
N GLU A 314 1.01 -43.55 -26.57
CA GLU A 314 0.32 -44.20 -27.71
C GLU A 314 0.52 -43.37 -28.99
N PRO A 315 0.98 -43.96 -30.11
CA PRO A 315 0.95 -43.32 -31.42
C PRO A 315 -0.45 -43.44 -32.04
N ASN A 316 -0.99 -42.32 -32.52
CA ASN A 316 -2.34 -42.14 -33.11
C ASN A 316 -3.52 -41.91 -32.12
N ALA A 317 -3.46 -40.84 -31.33
CA ALA A 317 -4.67 -40.23 -30.76
C ALA A 317 -5.30 -39.22 -31.77
N PRO A 318 -6.64 -39.10 -31.87
CA PRO A 318 -7.28 -38.14 -32.78
C PRO A 318 -6.95 -36.69 -32.42
N LYS A 319 -6.88 -35.79 -33.44
CA LYS A 319 -6.74 -34.35 -33.21
C LYS A 319 -7.81 -33.86 -32.22
N PRO A 320 -7.47 -33.04 -31.21
CA PRO A 320 -8.45 -32.49 -30.29
C PRO A 320 -9.47 -31.64 -31.07
N PRO A 321 -10.77 -31.70 -30.71
CA PRO A 321 -11.79 -30.92 -31.38
C PRO A 321 -11.51 -29.42 -31.20
N ASN A 322 -11.66 -28.66 -32.29
CA ASN A 322 -11.48 -27.20 -32.26
C ASN A 322 -12.33 -26.58 -31.14
N PRO A 323 -11.76 -25.79 -30.22
CA PRO A 323 -12.54 -25.07 -29.24
C PRO A 323 -13.41 -24.03 -29.96
N THR A 324 -14.73 -24.19 -29.86
CA THR A 324 -15.72 -23.31 -30.51
C THR A 324 -15.52 -21.85 -30.11
N LEU A 325 -15.29 -21.00 -31.10
CA LEU A 325 -14.99 -19.56 -31.04
C LEU A 325 -16.17 -18.66 -30.59
N ALA A 326 -17.07 -19.15 -29.73
CA ALA A 326 -18.38 -18.51 -29.51
C ALA A 326 -18.38 -17.32 -28.53
N ASP A 327 -17.39 -17.20 -27.64
CA ASP A 327 -17.45 -16.31 -26.46
C ASP A 327 -16.46 -15.12 -26.48
N GLU A 328 -15.67 -14.94 -27.55
CA GLU A 328 -14.72 -13.81 -27.71
C GLU A 328 -15.14 -12.88 -28.87
N PRO A 329 -15.03 -11.55 -28.74
CA PRO A 329 -15.39 -10.62 -29.81
C PRO A 329 -14.48 -10.79 -31.04
N PRO A 330 -15.01 -10.68 -32.27
CA PRO A 330 -14.21 -10.79 -33.49
C PRO A 330 -13.18 -9.66 -33.56
N LEU A 331 -11.97 -9.98 -34.04
CA LEU A 331 -10.91 -9.00 -34.26
C LEU A 331 -11.25 -8.10 -35.46
N CYS A 332 -10.93 -6.82 -35.36
CA CYS A 332 -10.97 -5.92 -36.52
C CYS A 332 -9.73 -6.11 -37.42
N SER A 333 -9.74 -5.52 -38.61
CA SER A 333 -8.67 -5.68 -39.61
C SER A 333 -7.29 -5.26 -39.11
N GLU A 334 -7.16 -4.15 -38.40
CA GLU A 334 -5.89 -3.70 -37.80
C GLU A 334 -5.37 -4.68 -36.72
N GLN A 335 -6.27 -5.30 -35.95
CA GLN A 335 -5.90 -6.31 -34.95
C GLN A 335 -5.50 -7.64 -35.61
N ALA A 336 -6.12 -8.01 -36.74
CA ALA A 336 -5.74 -9.19 -37.51
C ALA A 336 -4.36 -9.03 -38.17
N ALA A 337 -4.10 -7.89 -38.84
CA ALA A 337 -2.79 -7.58 -39.43
C ALA A 337 -1.66 -7.54 -38.38
N LEU A 338 -1.95 -7.03 -37.18
CA LEU A 338 -1.03 -7.09 -36.04
C LEU A 338 -0.69 -8.55 -35.64
N VAL A 339 -1.68 -9.45 -35.61
CA VAL A 339 -1.45 -10.88 -35.32
C VAL A 339 -0.58 -11.52 -36.41
N GLU A 340 -0.80 -11.20 -37.68
CA GLU A 340 0.01 -11.71 -38.80
C GLU A 340 1.49 -11.30 -38.70
N LEU A 341 1.78 -10.02 -38.42
CA LEU A 341 3.16 -9.53 -38.21
C LEU A 341 3.86 -10.27 -37.06
N VAL A 342 3.13 -10.55 -35.97
CA VAL A 342 3.66 -11.32 -34.84
C VAL A 342 3.90 -12.80 -35.22
N VAL A 343 3.00 -13.42 -35.96
CA VAL A 343 3.14 -14.82 -36.43
C VAL A 343 4.34 -14.98 -37.38
N GLN A 344 4.71 -13.94 -38.12
CA GLN A 344 5.93 -13.89 -38.94
C GLN A 344 7.24 -13.81 -38.12
N GLY A 345 7.17 -13.78 -36.78
CA GLY A 345 8.36 -13.73 -35.92
C GLY A 345 8.96 -12.34 -35.76
N LYS A 346 8.28 -11.27 -36.21
CA LYS A 346 8.76 -9.89 -36.04
C LYS A 346 8.72 -9.47 -34.57
N ASN A 347 9.69 -8.68 -34.14
CA ASN A 347 9.55 -7.90 -32.92
C ASN A 347 8.55 -6.77 -33.18
N VAL A 348 7.53 -6.62 -32.33
CA VAL A 348 6.45 -5.65 -32.56
C VAL A 348 6.21 -4.79 -31.32
N PHE A 349 6.26 -3.47 -31.50
CA PHE A 349 5.62 -2.53 -30.59
C PHE A 349 4.26 -2.17 -31.17
N TYR A 350 3.19 -2.39 -30.41
CA TYR A 350 1.87 -1.89 -30.77
C TYR A 350 1.27 -0.97 -29.72
N THR A 351 0.62 0.09 -30.19
CA THR A 351 0.02 1.15 -29.39
C THR A 351 -1.36 1.50 -29.92
N GLY A 352 -1.98 2.50 -29.32
CA GLY A 352 -3.30 3.02 -29.67
C GLY A 352 -3.93 3.69 -28.45
N SER A 353 -4.90 4.57 -28.66
CA SER A 353 -5.56 5.27 -27.56
C SER A 353 -6.30 4.31 -26.61
N ALA A 354 -6.68 4.80 -25.45
CA ALA A 354 -7.56 4.10 -24.52
C ALA A 354 -8.90 3.76 -25.21
N GLY A 355 -9.21 2.47 -25.31
CA GLY A 355 -10.40 1.98 -26.02
C GLY A 355 -10.13 1.19 -27.31
N CYS A 356 -8.91 1.22 -27.87
CA CYS A 356 -8.59 0.58 -29.16
C CYS A 356 -8.34 -0.94 -29.10
N GLY A 357 -8.91 -1.66 -28.12
CA GLY A 357 -8.86 -3.13 -28.09
C GLY A 357 -7.50 -3.80 -27.85
N LYS A 358 -6.44 -3.08 -27.44
CA LYS A 358 -5.09 -3.65 -27.19
C LYS A 358 -5.07 -4.99 -26.43
N SER A 359 -5.79 -5.09 -25.31
CA SER A 359 -5.87 -6.31 -24.51
C SER A 359 -6.63 -7.47 -25.19
N THR A 360 -7.47 -7.19 -26.19
CA THR A 360 -8.11 -8.21 -27.04
C THR A 360 -7.09 -8.77 -28.03
N ALA A 361 -6.31 -7.89 -28.69
CA ALA A 361 -5.22 -8.30 -29.57
C ALA A 361 -4.16 -9.15 -28.83
N LEU A 362 -3.77 -8.76 -27.61
CA LEU A 362 -2.83 -9.52 -26.77
C LEU A 362 -3.28 -10.98 -26.55
N LYS A 363 -4.57 -11.20 -26.28
CA LYS A 363 -5.12 -12.55 -26.07
C LYS A 363 -5.07 -13.38 -27.35
N ALA A 364 -5.44 -12.80 -28.48
CA ALA A 364 -5.38 -13.46 -29.78
C ALA A 364 -3.93 -13.84 -30.13
N ILE A 365 -2.99 -12.90 -30.01
CA ILE A 365 -1.55 -13.11 -30.20
C ILE A 365 -1.05 -14.30 -29.37
N ARG A 366 -1.33 -14.30 -28.05
CA ARG A 366 -0.89 -15.38 -27.15
C ARG A 366 -1.45 -16.74 -27.57
N LYS A 367 -2.74 -16.80 -27.92
CA LYS A 367 -3.43 -18.02 -28.36
C LYS A 367 -2.85 -18.58 -29.67
N CYS A 368 -2.58 -17.70 -30.65
CA CYS A 368 -1.95 -18.07 -31.92
C CYS A 368 -0.53 -18.62 -31.72
N LEU A 369 0.33 -17.91 -30.98
CA LEU A 369 1.69 -18.34 -30.71
C LEU A 369 1.75 -19.66 -29.92
N GLN A 370 0.88 -19.83 -28.92
CA GLN A 370 0.75 -21.09 -28.18
C GLN A 370 0.29 -22.25 -29.09
N ALA A 371 -0.60 -22.00 -30.04
CA ALA A 371 -1.02 -23.00 -31.04
C ALA A 371 0.11 -23.37 -32.03
N MET A 372 1.08 -22.47 -32.24
CA MET A 372 2.33 -22.74 -32.97
C MET A 372 3.38 -23.50 -32.13
N GLY A 373 3.05 -23.90 -30.89
CA GLY A 373 3.97 -24.60 -29.99
C GLY A 373 5.01 -23.71 -29.33
N LYS A 374 4.90 -22.38 -29.42
CA LYS A 374 5.87 -21.44 -28.85
C LYS A 374 5.74 -21.31 -27.33
N SER A 375 6.88 -21.22 -26.65
CA SER A 375 6.99 -20.89 -25.24
C SER A 375 6.84 -19.38 -25.03
N VAL A 376 5.59 -18.95 -24.83
CA VAL A 376 5.21 -17.54 -24.69
C VAL A 376 5.16 -17.11 -23.22
N ARG A 377 5.87 -16.04 -22.88
CA ARG A 377 5.91 -15.43 -21.54
C ARG A 377 5.27 -14.05 -21.58
N THR A 378 4.10 -13.91 -21.00
CA THR A 378 3.46 -12.60 -20.82
C THR A 378 3.89 -11.99 -19.49
N ILE A 379 4.39 -10.75 -19.53
CA ILE A 379 4.90 -10.01 -18.38
C ILE A 379 4.38 -8.57 -18.36
N ALA A 380 4.43 -7.92 -17.19
CA ALA A 380 4.05 -6.51 -17.04
C ALA A 380 4.82 -5.85 -15.87
N PRO A 381 4.95 -4.50 -15.82
CA PRO A 381 5.73 -3.84 -14.76
C PRO A 381 5.10 -3.92 -13.36
N THR A 382 3.77 -4.09 -13.26
CA THR A 382 3.04 -4.14 -11.98
C THR A 382 2.30 -5.46 -11.79
N GLY A 383 2.15 -5.89 -10.53
CA GLY A 383 1.43 -7.13 -10.19
C GLY A 383 -0.01 -7.15 -10.71
N ARG A 384 -0.73 -6.01 -10.62
CA ARG A 384 -2.11 -5.89 -11.13
C ARG A 384 -2.19 -6.07 -12.65
N ALA A 385 -1.29 -5.46 -13.42
CA ALA A 385 -1.25 -5.63 -14.87
C ALA A 385 -0.89 -7.07 -15.25
N ALA A 386 0.13 -7.65 -14.61
CA ALA A 386 0.55 -9.04 -14.85
C ALA A 386 -0.60 -10.05 -14.64
N LEU A 387 -1.39 -9.87 -13.57
CA LEU A 387 -2.56 -10.69 -13.26
C LEU A 387 -3.74 -10.49 -14.22
N GLN A 388 -3.82 -9.36 -14.92
CA GLN A 388 -4.87 -9.13 -15.93
C GLN A 388 -4.58 -9.87 -17.24
N VAL A 389 -3.31 -10.11 -17.56
CA VAL A 389 -2.86 -10.83 -18.76
C VAL A 389 -2.48 -12.29 -18.48
N ASN A 390 -2.81 -12.84 -17.31
CA ASN A 390 -2.41 -14.17 -16.84
C ASN A 390 -0.88 -14.42 -17.01
N GLY A 391 -0.09 -13.45 -16.56
CA GLY A 391 1.36 -13.42 -16.66
C GLY A 391 2.04 -13.16 -15.31
N SER A 392 3.32 -12.81 -15.34
CA SER A 392 4.13 -12.48 -14.16
C SER A 392 4.65 -11.03 -14.22
N THR A 393 5.20 -10.50 -13.13
CA THR A 393 5.87 -9.19 -13.22
C THR A 393 7.20 -9.33 -13.97
N THR A 394 7.66 -8.28 -14.65
CA THR A 394 9.02 -8.23 -15.25
C THR A 394 10.08 -8.65 -14.24
N TRP A 395 9.96 -8.16 -13.00
CA TRP A 395 10.74 -8.58 -11.83
C TRP A 395 10.68 -10.09 -11.58
N THR A 396 9.49 -10.69 -11.48
CA THR A 396 9.34 -12.14 -11.22
C THR A 396 9.94 -12.96 -12.36
N PHE A 397 9.73 -12.54 -13.62
CA PHE A 397 10.29 -13.20 -14.80
C PHE A 397 11.82 -13.18 -14.78
N ALA A 398 12.43 -12.06 -14.41
CA ALA A 398 13.88 -11.94 -14.26
C ALA A 398 14.46 -12.63 -13.01
N GLY A 399 13.61 -13.10 -12.09
CA GLY A 399 14.03 -13.64 -10.78
C GLY A 399 14.43 -12.55 -9.77
N TRP A 400 13.99 -11.31 -9.98
CA TRP A 400 14.39 -10.13 -9.22
C TRP A 400 13.37 -9.66 -8.18
N THR A 401 13.88 -8.88 -7.24
CA THR A 401 13.18 -7.95 -6.35
C THR A 401 13.68 -6.52 -6.63
N PRO A 402 13.04 -5.46 -6.12
CA PRO A 402 13.56 -4.09 -6.25
C PRO A 402 15.02 -3.93 -5.80
N ASP A 403 15.46 -4.68 -4.78
CA ASP A 403 16.86 -4.68 -4.31
C ASP A 403 17.86 -5.21 -5.33
N HIS A 404 17.43 -5.91 -6.38
CA HIS A 404 18.34 -6.35 -7.46
C HIS A 404 18.84 -5.17 -8.29
N HIS A 405 18.12 -4.05 -8.35
CA HIS A 405 18.64 -2.83 -8.96
C HIS A 405 19.80 -2.21 -8.17
N LYS A 406 20.03 -2.63 -6.92
CA LYS A 406 21.17 -2.21 -6.09
C LYS A 406 22.47 -2.99 -6.36
N ARG A 407 22.42 -3.97 -7.27
CA ARG A 407 23.56 -4.80 -7.70
C ARG A 407 24.20 -4.24 -8.96
N THR A 408 25.43 -4.65 -9.23
CA THR A 408 26.11 -4.31 -10.50
C THR A 408 25.47 -5.06 -11.67
N LEU A 409 25.65 -4.57 -12.90
CA LEU A 409 25.17 -5.29 -14.08
C LEU A 409 25.80 -6.68 -14.20
N ASP A 410 27.09 -6.81 -13.84
CA ASP A 410 27.80 -8.09 -13.88
C ASP A 410 27.32 -9.08 -12.81
N GLU A 411 26.94 -8.62 -11.62
CA GLU A 411 26.28 -9.45 -10.61
C GLU A 411 24.91 -9.97 -11.11
N LEU A 412 24.18 -9.15 -11.87
CA LEU A 412 22.90 -9.57 -12.48
C LEU A 412 23.10 -10.55 -13.65
N ARG A 413 24.13 -10.34 -14.49
CA ARG A 413 24.57 -11.27 -15.54
C ARG A 413 24.96 -12.63 -14.93
N GLN A 414 25.81 -12.63 -13.91
CA GLN A 414 26.20 -13.86 -13.19
C GLN A 414 24.99 -14.56 -12.55
N ALA A 415 24.04 -13.81 -11.97
CA ALA A 415 22.81 -14.37 -11.42
C ALA A 415 21.89 -14.99 -12.50
N ALA A 416 21.99 -14.56 -13.76
CA ALA A 416 21.22 -15.11 -14.87
C ALA A 416 21.58 -16.59 -15.17
N HIS A 417 22.82 -17.01 -14.85
CA HIS A 417 23.26 -18.41 -14.92
C HIS A 417 22.71 -19.29 -13.78
N GLY A 418 21.97 -18.73 -12.83
CA GLY A 418 21.27 -19.50 -11.81
C GLY A 418 20.26 -20.46 -12.45
N LYS A 419 20.37 -21.76 -12.12
CA LYS A 419 19.66 -22.91 -12.74
C LYS A 419 18.25 -22.64 -13.29
N PHE A 420 17.43 -21.89 -12.55
CA PHE A 420 16.03 -21.61 -12.90
C PHE A 420 15.86 -20.41 -13.83
N VAL A 421 16.58 -19.32 -13.59
CA VAL A 421 16.54 -18.13 -14.46
C VAL A 421 17.17 -18.46 -15.82
N TRP A 422 18.30 -19.17 -15.80
CA TRP A 422 18.97 -19.66 -17.00
C TRP A 422 18.06 -20.56 -17.85
N LYS A 423 17.42 -21.56 -17.22
CA LYS A 423 16.45 -22.45 -17.89
C LYS A 423 15.29 -21.66 -18.48
N ARG A 424 14.67 -20.76 -17.69
CA ARG A 424 13.56 -19.90 -18.15
C ARG A 424 13.94 -19.07 -19.37
N PHE A 425 15.08 -18.39 -19.35
CA PHE A 425 15.51 -17.54 -20.45
C PHE A 425 15.81 -18.37 -21.70
N ASN A 426 16.46 -19.52 -21.58
CA ASN A 426 16.74 -20.43 -22.71
C ASN A 426 15.47 -21.11 -23.27
N GLU A 427 14.50 -21.45 -22.43
CA GLU A 427 13.22 -22.06 -22.84
C GLU A 427 12.18 -21.05 -23.33
N THR A 428 12.44 -19.75 -23.31
CA THR A 428 11.49 -18.73 -23.77
C THR A 428 11.70 -18.44 -25.26
N ASP A 429 10.66 -18.61 -26.08
CA ASP A 429 10.67 -18.22 -27.49
C ASP A 429 10.22 -16.77 -27.70
N VAL A 430 9.22 -16.33 -26.92
CA VAL A 430 8.55 -15.05 -27.08
C VAL A 430 8.26 -14.41 -25.73
N ILE A 431 8.64 -13.13 -25.56
CA ILE A 431 8.18 -12.29 -24.45
C ILE A 431 7.12 -11.29 -24.94
N ILE A 432 6.02 -11.16 -24.20
CA ILE A 432 4.99 -10.15 -24.41
C ILE A 432 4.97 -9.24 -23.18
N ILE A 433 5.26 -7.94 -23.34
CA ILE A 433 5.28 -6.96 -22.25
C ILE A 433 4.08 -6.03 -22.37
N ASP A 434 3.16 -6.09 -21.42
CA ASP A 434 2.01 -5.17 -21.32
C ASP A 434 2.29 -3.98 -20.39
N GLU A 435 1.58 -2.87 -20.61
CA GLU A 435 1.78 -1.57 -19.96
C GLU A 435 3.23 -1.06 -20.05
N ILE A 436 3.85 -1.17 -21.24
CA ILE A 436 5.25 -0.76 -21.52
C ILE A 436 5.56 0.71 -21.14
N SER A 437 4.55 1.58 -21.02
CA SER A 437 4.75 2.98 -20.61
C SER A 437 5.30 3.15 -19.19
N MET A 438 5.07 2.16 -18.30
CA MET A 438 5.62 2.17 -16.94
C MET A 438 6.97 1.43 -16.82
N VAL A 439 7.52 0.90 -17.92
CA VAL A 439 8.82 0.24 -17.91
C VAL A 439 9.92 1.27 -18.12
N GLU A 440 10.77 1.43 -17.11
CA GLU A 440 11.96 2.29 -17.15
C GLU A 440 13.00 1.78 -18.16
N ASN A 441 13.67 2.70 -18.87
CA ASN A 441 14.76 2.39 -19.79
C ASN A 441 15.85 1.48 -19.17
N LEU A 442 16.36 1.79 -17.97
CA LEU A 442 17.39 0.99 -17.30
C LEU A 442 16.86 -0.33 -16.74
N HIS A 443 15.54 -0.50 -16.57
CA HIS A 443 14.96 -1.80 -16.24
C HIS A 443 14.88 -2.69 -17.48
N PHE A 444 14.47 -2.12 -18.62
CA PHE A 444 14.42 -2.80 -19.91
C PHE A 444 15.84 -3.20 -20.39
N GLU A 445 16.82 -2.31 -20.22
CA GLU A 445 18.23 -2.57 -20.55
C GLU A 445 18.84 -3.67 -19.68
N ARG A 446 18.64 -3.64 -18.35
CA ARG A 446 19.09 -4.74 -17.48
C ARG A 446 18.49 -6.08 -17.93
N LEU A 447 17.22 -6.11 -18.35
CA LEU A 447 16.56 -7.34 -18.77
C LEU A 447 17.11 -7.87 -20.10
N ASN A 448 17.38 -6.97 -21.06
CA ASN A 448 18.05 -7.29 -22.32
C ASN A 448 19.41 -7.96 -22.05
N GLU A 449 20.25 -7.33 -21.24
CA GLU A 449 21.61 -7.77 -20.95
C GLU A 449 21.69 -9.12 -20.22
N VAL A 450 20.82 -9.38 -19.23
CA VAL A 450 20.81 -10.70 -18.57
C VAL A 450 20.26 -11.81 -19.46
N MET A 451 19.39 -11.49 -20.43
CA MET A 451 18.89 -12.48 -21.39
C MET A 451 19.90 -12.77 -22.50
N LYS A 452 20.66 -11.76 -22.96
CA LYS A 452 21.84 -11.96 -23.81
C LYS A 452 22.87 -12.87 -23.13
N GLU A 453 23.18 -12.61 -21.86
CA GLU A 453 24.14 -13.42 -21.09
C GLU A 453 23.70 -14.89 -20.97
N ALA A 454 22.45 -15.14 -20.54
CA ALA A 454 21.96 -16.50 -20.35
C ALA A 454 21.83 -17.30 -21.66
N ARG A 455 21.65 -16.62 -22.79
CA ARG A 455 21.50 -17.21 -24.14
C ARG A 455 22.72 -16.96 -25.04
N HIS A 456 23.88 -16.64 -24.46
CA HIS A 456 25.06 -16.19 -25.19
C HIS A 456 25.59 -17.25 -26.19
N ASP A 457 25.63 -16.91 -27.47
CA ASP A 457 26.26 -17.73 -28.52
C ASP A 457 27.66 -17.18 -28.87
N PRO A 458 28.77 -17.88 -28.50
CA PRO A 458 30.13 -17.39 -28.74
C PRO A 458 30.52 -17.33 -30.22
N ARG A 459 29.68 -17.81 -31.15
CA ARG A 459 29.88 -17.69 -32.60
C ARG A 459 29.38 -16.35 -33.15
N LEU A 460 28.57 -15.62 -32.38
CA LEU A 460 28.04 -14.32 -32.78
C LEU A 460 28.95 -13.21 -32.25
N ALA A 461 29.41 -12.33 -33.14
CA ALA A 461 30.22 -11.16 -32.77
C ALA A 461 29.44 -10.13 -31.93
N VAL A 462 28.11 -10.12 -32.06
CA VAL A 462 27.18 -9.29 -31.28
C VAL A 462 25.99 -10.18 -30.89
N GLN A 463 25.65 -10.23 -29.61
CA GLN A 463 24.47 -10.97 -29.15
C GLN A 463 23.19 -10.24 -29.56
N PRO A 464 22.19 -10.93 -30.14
CA PRO A 464 20.92 -10.32 -30.51
C PRO A 464 20.13 -9.85 -29.29
N ALA A 465 19.24 -8.87 -29.49
CA ALA A 465 18.36 -8.34 -28.45
C ALA A 465 17.65 -9.47 -27.68
N PHE A 466 17.64 -9.37 -26.35
CA PHE A 466 17.08 -10.35 -25.42
C PHE A 466 17.56 -11.79 -25.67
N GLY A 467 18.76 -11.97 -26.22
CA GLY A 467 19.31 -13.30 -26.55
C GLY A 467 18.60 -13.98 -27.73
N GLY A 468 17.99 -13.21 -28.63
CA GLY A 468 17.32 -13.71 -29.84
C GLY A 468 15.88 -14.18 -29.61
N VAL A 469 15.30 -13.83 -28.46
CA VAL A 469 13.89 -14.05 -28.14
C VAL A 469 13.02 -13.04 -28.91
N GLN A 470 11.86 -13.46 -29.42
CA GLN A 470 10.92 -12.53 -30.06
C GLN A 470 10.31 -11.61 -28.98
N VAL A 471 10.42 -10.30 -29.19
CA VAL A 471 9.96 -9.28 -28.24
C VAL A 471 8.72 -8.59 -28.78
N ILE A 472 7.63 -8.64 -28.02
CA ILE A 472 6.37 -7.97 -28.32
C ILE A 472 6.06 -7.05 -27.16
N VAL A 473 5.83 -5.76 -27.41
CA VAL A 473 5.55 -4.76 -26.37
C VAL A 473 4.29 -3.97 -26.69
N THR A 474 3.46 -3.71 -25.68
CA THR A 474 2.21 -2.96 -25.80
C THR A 474 1.99 -2.00 -24.65
N GLY A 475 1.37 -0.86 -24.96
CA GLY A 475 0.98 0.17 -24.02
C GLY A 475 0.58 1.43 -24.78
N ASP A 476 0.62 2.57 -24.10
CA ASP A 476 0.31 3.88 -24.67
C ASP A 476 1.14 4.89 -23.87
N PHE A 477 2.27 5.36 -24.42
CA PHE A 477 3.21 6.22 -23.69
C PHE A 477 2.61 7.57 -23.25
N CYS A 478 1.48 7.97 -23.83
CA CYS A 478 0.65 9.09 -23.40
C CYS A 478 -0.08 8.85 -22.05
N GLN A 479 -0.04 7.64 -21.50
CA GLN A 479 -0.61 7.32 -20.18
C GLN A 479 0.43 7.61 -19.08
N LEU A 480 0.53 6.76 -18.06
CA LEU A 480 1.42 7.02 -16.94
C LEU A 480 2.87 6.60 -17.26
N PRO A 481 3.88 7.44 -16.90
CA PRO A 481 5.30 7.14 -17.07
C PRO A 481 5.80 6.10 -16.07
N PRO A 482 7.08 5.67 -16.16
CA PRO A 482 7.73 4.88 -15.13
C PRO A 482 7.78 5.66 -13.81
N VAL A 483 7.44 5.01 -12.69
CA VAL A 483 7.38 5.65 -11.37
C VAL A 483 8.77 5.66 -10.73
N ARG A 484 9.30 6.85 -10.43
CA ARG A 484 10.66 7.06 -9.87
C ARG A 484 11.74 6.38 -10.72
N PRO A 485 11.94 6.81 -11.97
CA PRO A 485 13.05 6.33 -12.80
C PRO A 485 14.39 6.75 -12.18
N PHE A 486 15.47 6.11 -12.60
CA PHE A 486 16.84 6.45 -12.22
C PHE A 486 17.09 6.47 -10.70
N GLN A 487 16.49 5.53 -9.96
CA GLN A 487 16.83 5.33 -8.55
C GLN A 487 18.25 4.74 -8.38
N TYR A 488 18.65 3.81 -9.24
CA TYR A 488 19.93 3.09 -9.11
C TYR A 488 20.68 3.00 -10.44
N CYS A 489 21.99 3.23 -10.38
CA CYS A 489 22.93 3.11 -11.49
C CYS A 489 22.86 1.71 -12.13
N ILE A 490 22.87 1.62 -13.46
CA ILE A 490 22.89 0.33 -14.16
C ILE A 490 24.21 -0.42 -13.93
N GLU A 491 25.35 0.28 -14.01
CA GLU A 491 26.67 -0.34 -13.92
C GLU A 491 26.98 -0.84 -12.50
N CYS A 492 26.83 0.03 -11.49
CA CYS A 492 27.34 -0.23 -10.14
C CYS A 492 26.28 -0.31 -9.03
N GLY A 493 24.98 -0.31 -9.36
CA GLY A 493 23.89 -0.46 -8.39
C GLY A 493 23.69 0.66 -7.35
N ARG A 494 24.61 1.63 -7.27
CA ARG A 494 24.51 2.74 -6.31
C ARG A 494 23.30 3.62 -6.59
N GLU A 495 22.71 4.14 -5.52
CA GLU A 495 21.66 5.16 -5.59
C GLU A 495 22.18 6.38 -6.36
N LEU A 496 21.38 6.88 -7.31
CA LEU A 496 21.75 8.04 -8.12
C LEU A 496 21.36 9.33 -7.39
N ILE A 497 22.26 10.31 -7.44
CA ILE A 497 22.05 11.60 -6.79
C ILE A 497 21.19 12.45 -7.73
N ALA A 498 19.95 12.72 -7.33
CA ALA A 498 19.06 13.63 -8.05
C ALA A 498 19.56 15.08 -7.96
N GLY A 499 19.44 15.81 -9.07
CA GLY A 499 19.79 17.22 -9.18
C GLY A 499 19.00 17.90 -10.30
N SER A 500 19.23 19.20 -10.46
CA SER A 500 18.61 20.03 -11.51
C SER A 500 19.67 20.62 -12.43
N SER A 501 19.27 20.90 -13.67
CA SER A 501 20.08 21.53 -14.71
C SER A 501 19.17 22.36 -15.61
N ASP A 502 19.75 23.20 -16.47
CA ASP A 502 19.01 23.91 -17.53
C ASP A 502 18.26 22.95 -18.47
N SER A 503 18.70 21.69 -18.54
CA SER A 503 18.06 20.60 -19.31
C SER A 503 17.01 19.78 -18.54
N GLY A 504 16.60 20.24 -17.35
CA GLY A 504 15.64 19.56 -16.48
C GLY A 504 16.30 18.72 -15.37
N ILE A 505 15.53 17.77 -14.82
CA ILE A 505 15.96 16.90 -13.72
C ILE A 505 17.03 15.91 -14.23
N THR A 506 18.09 15.76 -13.46
CA THR A 506 19.22 14.88 -13.74
C THR A 506 19.51 13.94 -12.56
N PHE A 507 20.12 12.80 -12.87
CA PHE A 507 20.47 11.76 -11.90
C PHE A 507 21.94 11.40 -12.13
N LYS A 508 22.80 11.66 -11.15
CA LYS A 508 24.26 11.49 -11.30
C LYS A 508 24.77 10.27 -10.56
N CYS A 509 25.49 9.41 -11.26
CA CYS A 509 26.38 8.44 -10.64
C CYS A 509 27.78 9.09 -10.48
N PRO A 510 28.38 9.10 -9.28
CA PRO A 510 29.74 9.61 -9.08
C PRO A 510 30.83 8.91 -9.90
N GLN A 511 30.54 7.75 -10.50
CA GLN A 511 31.50 6.93 -11.27
C GLN A 511 31.13 6.74 -12.74
N HIS A 512 29.83 6.68 -13.08
CA HIS A 512 29.36 6.21 -14.40
C HIS A 512 28.61 7.29 -15.21
N GLY A 513 28.69 8.55 -14.78
CA GLY A 513 28.12 9.68 -15.51
C GLY A 513 26.74 10.11 -15.05
N MET A 514 25.95 10.66 -15.98
CA MET A 514 24.70 11.36 -15.71
C MET A 514 23.59 10.84 -16.62
N TYR A 515 22.40 10.69 -16.05
CA TYR A 515 21.16 10.32 -16.74
C TYR A 515 20.18 11.50 -16.65
N HIS A 516 19.40 11.76 -17.70
CA HIS A 516 18.37 12.80 -17.67
C HIS A 516 16.98 12.19 -17.51
N GLU A 517 16.07 12.87 -16.83
CA GLU A 517 14.73 12.36 -16.59
C GLU A 517 13.97 12.04 -17.90
N ARG A 518 14.19 12.83 -18.96
CA ARG A 518 13.67 12.61 -20.32
C ARG A 518 14.02 11.24 -20.92
N ASP A 519 15.11 10.61 -20.45
CA ASP A 519 15.55 9.31 -20.95
C ASP A 519 14.79 8.15 -20.30
N LYS A 520 13.90 8.40 -19.32
CA LYS A 520 13.19 7.38 -18.51
C LYS A 520 12.44 6.31 -19.31
N TRP A 521 12.02 6.66 -20.52
CA TRP A 521 11.14 5.84 -21.36
C TRP A 521 11.84 4.62 -21.97
N ALA A 522 11.17 3.46 -21.98
CA ALA A 522 11.68 2.25 -22.64
C ALA A 522 12.20 2.50 -24.07
N PHE A 523 11.55 3.37 -24.86
CA PHE A 523 11.96 3.72 -26.23
C PHE A 523 13.24 4.56 -26.36
N ARG A 524 13.82 5.03 -25.24
CA ARG A 524 15.13 5.71 -25.17
C ARG A 524 16.27 4.76 -24.73
N SER A 525 16.01 3.46 -24.57
CA SER A 525 17.03 2.44 -24.25
C SER A 525 17.74 1.89 -25.50
N ARG A 526 18.96 1.36 -25.34
CA ARG A 526 19.68 0.67 -26.43
C ARG A 526 18.99 -0.65 -26.76
N ALA A 527 18.53 -1.36 -25.74
CA ALA A 527 17.68 -2.55 -25.88
C ALA A 527 16.49 -2.35 -26.83
N TRP A 528 15.85 -1.17 -26.85
CA TRP A 528 14.74 -0.88 -27.76
C TRP A 528 15.20 -0.70 -29.21
N GLU A 529 16.34 -0.04 -29.42
CA GLU A 529 16.97 0.11 -30.73
C GLU A 529 17.39 -1.26 -31.29
N GLU A 530 18.06 -2.09 -30.48
CA GLU A 530 18.45 -3.46 -30.82
C GLU A 530 17.25 -4.37 -31.13
N CYS A 531 16.11 -4.18 -30.45
CA CYS A 531 14.90 -4.94 -30.75
C CYS A 531 14.36 -4.68 -32.16
N ASN A 532 14.69 -3.54 -32.78
CA ASN A 532 14.26 -3.13 -34.12
C ASN A 532 12.77 -3.39 -34.37
N PHE A 533 11.92 -2.85 -33.48
CA PHE A 533 10.48 -3.09 -33.50
C PHE A 533 9.82 -2.63 -34.81
N VAL A 534 8.93 -3.47 -35.36
CA VAL A 534 7.85 -3.00 -36.23
C VAL A 534 6.85 -2.22 -35.36
N HIS A 535 6.50 -1.01 -35.75
CA HIS A 535 5.63 -0.11 -34.98
C HIS A 535 4.20 -0.16 -35.56
N VAL A 536 3.20 -0.48 -34.73
CA VAL A 536 1.79 -0.59 -35.14
C VAL A 536 0.91 0.30 -34.28
N GLN A 537 0.04 1.10 -34.88
CA GLN A 537 -0.94 1.92 -34.17
C GLN A 537 -2.37 1.44 -34.45
N LEU A 538 -3.08 1.01 -33.41
CA LEU A 538 -4.51 0.72 -33.45
C LEU A 538 -5.29 2.03 -33.30
N ASN A 539 -6.08 2.36 -34.31
CA ASN A 539 -6.82 3.62 -34.40
C ASN A 539 -8.32 3.48 -34.10
N THR A 540 -8.88 2.27 -34.17
CA THR A 540 -10.31 2.05 -34.00
C THR A 540 -10.69 2.08 -32.51
N ILE A 541 -11.32 3.16 -32.05
CA ILE A 541 -11.83 3.26 -30.68
C ILE A 541 -13.15 2.47 -30.57
N HIS A 542 -13.20 1.51 -29.66
CA HIS A 542 -14.39 0.68 -29.41
C HIS A 542 -15.13 1.02 -28.10
N ARG A 543 -14.52 1.80 -27.20
CA ARG A 543 -15.06 2.08 -25.84
C ARG A 543 -15.98 3.30 -25.80
N GLN A 544 -15.63 4.36 -26.54
CA GLN A 544 -16.40 5.59 -26.65
C GLN A 544 -17.07 5.66 -28.02
N SER A 545 -18.27 6.25 -28.08
CA SER A 545 -19.03 6.47 -29.32
C SER A 545 -19.35 7.94 -29.60
N ASP A 546 -18.94 8.85 -28.71
CA ASP A 546 -19.16 10.29 -28.83
C ASP A 546 -17.96 10.95 -29.51
N GLU A 547 -18.14 11.38 -30.75
CA GLU A 547 -17.12 12.03 -31.57
C GLU A 547 -16.52 13.30 -30.94
N ALA A 548 -17.32 14.10 -30.23
CA ALA A 548 -16.81 15.30 -29.55
C ALA A 548 -15.94 14.90 -28.37
N PHE A 549 -16.36 13.90 -27.61
CA PHE A 549 -15.57 13.38 -26.50
C PHE A 549 -14.28 12.70 -26.97
N ILE A 550 -14.33 11.93 -28.07
CA ILE A 550 -13.16 11.29 -28.68
C ILE A 550 -12.12 12.34 -29.08
N ARG A 551 -12.53 13.43 -29.75
CA ARG A 551 -11.61 14.53 -30.10
C ARG A 551 -10.95 15.14 -28.86
N ILE A 552 -11.72 15.44 -27.82
CA ILE A 552 -11.20 15.97 -26.55
C ILE A 552 -10.21 14.99 -25.90
N LEU A 553 -10.52 13.68 -25.89
CA LEU A 553 -9.63 12.66 -25.36
C LEU A 553 -8.31 12.56 -26.15
N GLN A 554 -8.32 12.73 -27.49
CA GLN A 554 -7.09 12.76 -28.28
C GLN A 554 -6.27 14.02 -28.02
N LYS A 555 -6.90 15.18 -27.83
CA LYS A 555 -6.19 16.40 -27.38
C LYS A 555 -5.52 16.21 -26.03
N CYS A 556 -6.25 15.71 -25.04
CA CYS A 556 -5.70 15.38 -23.72
C CYS A 556 -4.59 14.33 -23.80
N ARG A 557 -4.70 13.33 -24.69
CA ARG A 557 -3.67 12.29 -24.91
C ARG A 557 -2.32 12.88 -25.31
N ILE A 558 -2.32 13.99 -26.06
CA ILE A 558 -1.10 14.61 -26.58
C ILE A 558 -0.71 15.89 -25.85
N GLY A 559 -1.51 16.36 -24.89
CA GLY A 559 -1.31 17.64 -24.21
C GLY A 559 -1.64 18.86 -25.07
N GLU A 560 -2.46 18.71 -26.11
CA GLU A 560 -2.95 19.85 -26.90
C GLU A 560 -3.89 20.71 -26.05
N GLN A 561 -3.81 22.03 -26.20
CA GLN A 561 -4.69 22.95 -25.49
C GLN A 561 -6.15 22.73 -25.89
N LEU A 562 -6.99 22.44 -24.89
CA LEU A 562 -8.44 22.41 -25.08
C LEU A 562 -8.93 23.83 -25.36
N ALA A 563 -9.79 23.98 -26.36
CA ALA A 563 -10.48 25.24 -26.60
C ALA A 563 -11.39 25.58 -25.41
N GLN A 564 -11.73 26.86 -25.25
CA GLN A 564 -12.64 27.30 -24.18
C GLN A 564 -13.97 26.51 -24.22
N ALA A 565 -14.57 26.37 -25.40
CA ALA A 565 -15.81 25.61 -25.60
C ALA A 565 -15.67 24.10 -25.29
N GLU A 566 -14.49 23.49 -25.53
CA GLU A 566 -14.23 22.09 -25.16
C GLU A 566 -14.08 21.93 -23.64
N THR A 567 -13.46 22.92 -22.99
CA THR A 567 -13.31 22.99 -21.53
C THR A 567 -14.64 23.31 -20.84
N GLU A 568 -15.52 24.08 -21.47
CA GLU A 568 -16.90 24.31 -21.00
C GLU A 568 -17.74 23.05 -21.18
N LEU A 569 -17.64 22.37 -22.33
CA LEU A 569 -18.30 21.09 -22.58
C LEU A 569 -17.87 20.00 -21.59
N LEU A 570 -16.63 19.98 -21.10
CA LEU A 570 -16.19 19.02 -20.07
C LEU A 570 -16.71 19.34 -18.65
N MET A 571 -16.98 20.62 -18.36
CA MET A 571 -17.28 21.10 -17.00
C MET A 571 -18.78 21.27 -16.74
N ASP A 572 -19.56 21.64 -17.77
CA ASP A 572 -20.97 22.06 -17.63
C ASP A 572 -21.93 21.33 -18.59
N HIS A 573 -21.58 20.12 -19.02
CA HIS A 573 -22.51 19.27 -19.79
C HIS A 573 -23.55 18.58 -18.90
N PRO A 574 -24.77 18.31 -19.42
CA PRO A 574 -25.75 17.46 -18.74
C PRO A 574 -25.21 16.05 -18.49
N CYS A 575 -24.97 15.72 -17.21
CA CYS A 575 -24.37 14.46 -16.78
C CYS A 575 -25.29 13.66 -15.85
N MET A 576 -25.15 12.33 -15.86
CA MET A 576 -25.90 11.40 -15.00
C MET A 576 -24.96 10.65 -14.05
N VAL A 577 -24.27 11.37 -13.17
CA VAL A 577 -23.27 10.83 -12.24
C VAL A 577 -23.82 10.42 -10.86
N HIS A 578 -25.12 10.15 -10.74
CA HIS A 578 -25.69 9.64 -9.49
C HIS A 578 -25.12 8.23 -9.20
N HIS A 579 -24.55 8.07 -8.00
CA HIS A 579 -23.72 6.91 -7.60
C HIS A 579 -22.49 6.64 -8.50
N ALA A 580 -21.89 7.68 -9.09
CA ALA A 580 -20.62 7.54 -9.80
C ALA A 580 -19.43 7.27 -8.87
N THR A 581 -18.41 6.60 -9.40
CA THR A 581 -17.10 6.48 -8.75
C THR A 581 -16.30 7.77 -8.91
N LYS A 582 -15.72 8.29 -7.82
CA LYS A 582 -14.80 9.42 -7.84
C LYS A 582 -13.36 8.98 -8.12
N LEU A 583 -12.68 9.62 -9.07
CA LEU A 583 -11.26 9.43 -9.33
C LEU A 583 -10.46 10.58 -8.70
N PHE A 584 -9.38 10.22 -8.01
CA PHE A 584 -8.44 11.17 -7.38
C PHE A 584 -7.00 10.88 -7.80
N ALA A 585 -6.13 11.89 -7.75
CA ALA A 585 -4.71 11.70 -7.99
C ALA A 585 -4.05 10.84 -6.89
N THR A 586 -4.37 11.09 -5.61
CA THR A 586 -3.68 10.46 -4.46
C THR A 586 -4.50 9.36 -3.77
N ARG A 587 -3.80 8.38 -3.16
CA ARG A 587 -4.44 7.32 -2.34
C ARG A 587 -5.18 7.91 -1.14
N LYS A 588 -4.56 8.87 -0.43
CA LYS A 588 -5.11 9.54 0.76
C LYS A 588 -6.49 10.14 0.54
N GLU A 589 -6.75 10.68 -0.66
CA GLU A 589 -8.07 11.23 -1.02
C GLU A 589 -9.11 10.15 -1.27
N ALA A 590 -8.78 9.15 -2.08
CA ALA A 590 -9.68 8.04 -2.37
C ALA A 590 -10.02 7.23 -1.11
N ASP A 591 -9.03 6.94 -0.27
CA ASP A 591 -9.20 6.16 0.95
C ASP A 591 -10.01 6.96 1.99
N ARG A 592 -9.84 8.28 2.09
CA ARG A 592 -10.70 9.17 2.91
C ARG A 592 -12.16 9.09 2.49
N VAL A 593 -12.46 9.26 1.19
CA VAL A 593 -13.85 9.24 0.68
C VAL A 593 -14.49 7.87 0.88
N ASN A 594 -13.79 6.78 0.56
CA ASN A 594 -14.29 5.43 0.79
C ASN A 594 -14.58 5.18 2.28
N LYS A 595 -13.68 5.59 3.18
CA LYS A 595 -13.86 5.42 4.62
C LYS A 595 -15.09 6.18 5.12
N THR A 596 -15.21 7.48 4.81
CA THR A 596 -16.35 8.30 5.24
C THR A 596 -17.69 7.77 4.75
N GLU A 597 -17.80 7.36 3.48
CA GLU A 597 -19.06 6.81 2.95
C GLU A 597 -19.35 5.40 3.51
N PHE A 598 -18.33 4.58 3.78
CA PHE A 598 -18.51 3.28 4.44
C PHE A 598 -18.96 3.41 5.90
N GLU A 599 -18.42 4.37 6.65
CA GLU A 599 -18.83 4.69 8.03
C GLU A 599 -20.27 5.24 8.08
N ARG A 600 -20.66 6.05 7.08
CA ARG A 600 -22.02 6.59 6.93
C ARG A 600 -23.09 5.51 6.73
N LEU A 601 -22.74 4.35 6.17
CA LEU A 601 -23.68 3.25 5.98
C LEU A 601 -24.03 2.57 7.31
N LYS A 602 -25.31 2.64 7.66
CA LYS A 602 -25.94 1.85 8.73
C LYS A 602 -26.19 0.42 8.26
N GLY A 603 -25.88 -0.55 9.12
CA GLY A 603 -26.13 -1.97 8.85
C GLY A 603 -24.96 -2.86 9.28
N LEU A 604 -25.18 -4.17 9.22
CA LEU A 604 -24.17 -5.18 9.51
C LEU A 604 -23.02 -5.09 8.50
N ASN A 605 -21.79 -5.13 9.00
CA ASN A 605 -20.59 -5.27 8.18
C ASN A 605 -20.38 -6.75 7.83
N HIS A 606 -20.23 -7.06 6.56
CA HIS A 606 -19.89 -8.40 6.08
C HIS A 606 -18.44 -8.39 5.57
N THR A 607 -17.56 -9.03 6.33
CA THR A 607 -16.11 -9.10 6.09
C THR A 607 -15.74 -10.42 5.40
N TYR A 608 -15.04 -10.33 4.26
CA TYR A 608 -14.64 -11.46 3.43
C TYR A 608 -13.13 -11.53 3.31
N TRP A 609 -12.50 -12.47 4.01
CA TRP A 609 -11.07 -12.76 3.87
C TRP A 609 -10.83 -13.71 2.68
N SER A 610 -9.80 -13.41 1.90
CA SER A 610 -9.44 -14.15 0.69
C SER A 610 -8.95 -15.56 1.02
N LEU A 611 -9.45 -16.57 0.31
CA LEU A 611 -8.84 -17.91 0.33
C LEU A 611 -7.68 -17.93 -0.66
N ASP A 612 -6.46 -17.90 -0.13
CA ASP A 612 -5.21 -17.93 -0.89
C ASP A 612 -4.55 -19.31 -0.82
N ASN A 613 -4.26 -19.90 -1.98
CA ASN A 613 -3.62 -21.21 -2.11
C ASN A 613 -2.45 -21.18 -3.11
N PHE A 614 -1.38 -21.91 -2.79
CA PHE A 614 -0.23 -22.09 -3.67
C PHE A 614 0.04 -23.58 -3.89
N PHE A 615 -0.40 -24.10 -5.04
CA PHE A 615 -0.17 -25.49 -5.45
C PHE A 615 1.21 -25.55 -6.09
N TRP A 616 2.21 -25.76 -5.26
CA TRP A 616 3.61 -25.72 -5.63
C TRP A 616 4.07 -27.04 -6.26
N GLN A 617 4.57 -26.98 -7.48
CA GLN A 617 5.27 -28.11 -8.11
C GLN A 617 6.74 -28.02 -7.67
N GLN A 618 7.03 -28.58 -6.50
CA GLN A 618 8.30 -28.38 -5.81
C GLN A 618 9.52 -28.82 -6.63
N ASP A 619 9.42 -29.94 -7.34
CA ASP A 619 10.54 -30.50 -8.11
C ASP A 619 10.82 -29.73 -9.41
N GLU A 620 9.76 -29.29 -10.10
CA GLU A 620 9.85 -28.50 -11.33
C GLU A 620 10.24 -27.03 -11.06
N HIS A 621 9.69 -26.44 -9.99
CA HIS A 621 9.76 -24.99 -9.71
C HIS A 621 10.22 -24.66 -8.29
N PRO A 622 11.32 -25.20 -7.76
CA PRO A 622 11.72 -24.97 -6.38
C PRO A 622 12.05 -23.49 -6.10
N HIS A 623 12.44 -22.72 -7.12
CA HIS A 623 12.65 -21.27 -7.04
C HIS A 623 11.37 -20.47 -6.68
N LEU A 624 10.18 -21.08 -6.76
CA LEU A 624 8.92 -20.46 -6.36
C LEU A 624 8.56 -20.70 -4.88
N GLN A 625 9.39 -21.38 -4.09
CA GLN A 625 9.13 -21.65 -2.66
C GLN A 625 8.63 -20.41 -1.90
N TRP A 626 9.24 -19.24 -2.16
CA TRP A 626 8.89 -17.98 -1.51
C TRP A 626 7.44 -17.53 -1.79
N LYS A 627 6.80 -18.00 -2.87
CA LYS A 627 5.40 -17.70 -3.19
C LYS A 627 4.43 -18.31 -2.17
N GLY A 628 4.86 -19.34 -1.43
CA GLY A 628 4.13 -19.94 -0.31
C GLY A 628 4.22 -19.15 1.00
N ILE A 629 5.03 -18.09 1.09
CA ILE A 629 5.16 -17.29 2.32
C ILE A 629 3.87 -16.52 2.56
N ARG A 630 3.23 -16.78 3.72
CA ARG A 630 2.02 -16.07 4.18
C ARG A 630 2.37 -14.88 5.08
N LYS A 631 1.49 -13.89 5.12
CA LYS A 631 1.51 -12.79 6.12
C LYS A 631 1.05 -13.32 7.49
N PRO A 632 1.35 -12.63 8.60
CA PRO A 632 0.81 -12.96 9.92
C PRO A 632 -0.74 -13.07 9.91
N LYS A 633 -1.29 -13.85 10.84
CA LYS A 633 -2.72 -14.17 10.93
C LYS A 633 -3.62 -12.93 10.90
N GLY A 634 -4.55 -12.90 9.95
CA GLY A 634 -5.88 -12.33 10.16
C GLY A 634 -6.81 -13.37 10.83
N PRO A 635 -8.13 -13.21 10.75
CA PRO A 635 -9.13 -14.15 11.30
C PRO A 635 -9.09 -15.59 10.73
N GLN A 636 -8.28 -15.86 9.71
CA GLN A 636 -8.08 -17.19 9.13
C GLN A 636 -6.83 -17.86 9.71
N SER A 637 -6.83 -19.20 9.77
CA SER A 637 -5.77 -20.02 10.39
C SER A 637 -4.37 -19.84 9.79
N GLU A 638 -4.26 -19.42 8.53
CA GLU A 638 -2.96 -19.30 7.84
C GLU A 638 -2.60 -17.90 7.34
N GLY A 639 -3.58 -17.02 7.07
CA GLY A 639 -3.35 -15.68 6.51
C GLY A 639 -3.11 -15.63 4.98
N PRO A 640 -3.19 -14.44 4.36
CA PRO A 640 -3.03 -14.26 2.92
C PRO A 640 -1.57 -14.47 2.48
N LEU A 641 -1.37 -14.91 1.24
CA LEU A 641 -0.03 -15.10 0.67
C LEU A 641 0.61 -13.74 0.35
N ARG A 642 1.85 -13.54 0.79
CA ARG A 642 2.62 -12.31 0.50
C ARG A 642 2.81 -12.09 -1.00
N ALA A 643 2.89 -13.18 -1.77
CA ALA A 643 2.95 -13.13 -3.23
C ALA A 643 1.71 -12.55 -3.93
N LEU A 644 0.59 -12.40 -3.21
CA LEU A 644 -0.68 -11.87 -3.70
C LEU A 644 -1.03 -10.49 -3.09
N GLU A 645 -0.05 -9.80 -2.52
CA GLU A 645 -0.21 -8.45 -1.95
C GLU A 645 -0.77 -7.44 -2.97
N ASP A 646 -0.18 -7.38 -4.18
CA ASP A 646 -0.65 -6.53 -5.29
C ASP A 646 -1.78 -7.16 -6.13
N HIS A 647 -2.49 -8.18 -5.62
CA HIS A 647 -3.54 -8.84 -6.39
C HIS A 647 -4.76 -7.93 -6.64
N ARG A 648 -5.43 -8.09 -7.79
CA ARG A 648 -6.60 -7.27 -8.16
C ARG A 648 -7.77 -7.38 -7.15
N PHE A 649 -7.91 -8.55 -6.52
CA PHE A 649 -8.81 -8.79 -5.40
C PHE A 649 -8.05 -8.57 -4.09
N ALA A 650 -8.63 -7.76 -3.19
CA ALA A 650 -8.07 -7.48 -1.89
C ALA A 650 -8.00 -8.73 -0.99
N GLU A 651 -7.02 -8.75 -0.09
CA GLU A 651 -6.88 -9.81 0.94
C GLU A 651 -8.07 -9.83 1.92
N CYS A 652 -8.72 -8.68 2.11
CA CYS A 652 -9.98 -8.55 2.82
C CYS A 652 -10.90 -7.58 2.06
N VAL A 653 -12.19 -7.94 1.94
CA VAL A 653 -13.24 -7.09 1.36
C VAL A 653 -14.33 -6.91 2.41
N GLU A 654 -14.72 -5.68 2.69
CA GLU A 654 -15.81 -5.35 3.62
C GLU A 654 -17.00 -4.79 2.86
N LEU A 655 -18.20 -5.31 3.10
CA LEU A 655 -19.43 -4.93 2.39
C LEU A 655 -20.57 -4.63 3.36
N LYS A 656 -21.32 -3.59 3.06
CA LYS A 656 -22.58 -3.22 3.72
C LYS A 656 -23.69 -3.05 2.69
N LYS A 657 -24.95 -3.22 3.12
CA LYS A 657 -26.11 -2.82 2.29
C LYS A 657 -26.07 -1.30 2.04
N GLY A 658 -26.32 -0.89 0.79
CA GLY A 658 -26.18 0.49 0.33
C GLY A 658 -24.79 0.85 -0.20
N MET A 659 -23.82 -0.07 -0.13
CA MET A 659 -22.45 0.18 -0.60
C MET A 659 -22.35 0.23 -2.12
N LEU A 660 -21.73 1.30 -2.61
CA LEU A 660 -21.34 1.43 -4.02
C LEU A 660 -20.10 0.58 -4.28
N VAL A 661 -20.22 -0.36 -5.21
CA VAL A 661 -19.19 -1.33 -5.58
C VAL A 661 -18.93 -1.34 -7.07
N VAL A 662 -17.71 -1.75 -7.43
CA VAL A 662 -17.30 -2.00 -8.82
C VAL A 662 -16.94 -3.48 -8.97
N LEU A 663 -17.44 -4.09 -10.04
CA LEU A 663 -17.15 -5.47 -10.40
C LEU A 663 -15.73 -5.57 -11.00
N LEU A 664 -14.96 -6.54 -10.55
CA LEU A 664 -13.54 -6.71 -10.91
C LEU A 664 -13.29 -7.83 -11.94
N VAL A 665 -14.36 -8.43 -12.47
CA VAL A 665 -14.32 -9.58 -13.39
C VAL A 665 -15.38 -9.43 -14.50
N ASN A 666 -15.22 -10.18 -15.58
CA ASN A 666 -16.26 -10.33 -16.59
C ASN A 666 -17.19 -11.47 -16.17
N LEU A 667 -18.43 -11.15 -15.80
CA LEU A 667 -19.45 -12.16 -15.45
C LEU A 667 -20.27 -12.56 -16.67
N ASP A 668 -20.75 -11.57 -17.42
CA ASP A 668 -21.68 -11.77 -18.53
C ASP A 668 -21.59 -10.56 -19.48
N LEU A 669 -20.76 -10.69 -20.52
CA LEU A 669 -20.48 -9.61 -21.48
C LEU A 669 -21.71 -9.22 -22.30
N GLN A 670 -22.54 -10.18 -22.70
CA GLN A 670 -23.80 -9.93 -23.41
C GLN A 670 -24.76 -9.09 -22.56
N SER A 671 -24.75 -9.31 -21.25
CA SER A 671 -25.56 -8.54 -20.32
C SER A 671 -25.01 -7.16 -19.97
N GLY A 672 -23.76 -6.84 -20.35
CA GLY A 672 -23.05 -5.64 -19.91
C GLY A 672 -22.56 -5.70 -18.45
N LEU A 673 -22.22 -6.91 -17.94
CA LEU A 673 -21.63 -7.12 -16.62
C LEU A 673 -20.16 -7.53 -16.76
N CYS A 674 -19.29 -6.52 -16.80
CA CYS A 674 -17.86 -6.64 -17.05
C CYS A 674 -17.00 -6.00 -15.94
N ASN A 675 -15.68 -6.17 -16.03
CA ASN A 675 -14.73 -5.48 -15.17
C ASN A 675 -14.88 -3.95 -15.32
N GLY A 676 -15.27 -3.28 -14.24
CA GLY A 676 -15.64 -1.86 -14.24
C GLY A 676 -17.14 -1.58 -14.09
N SER A 677 -18.03 -2.57 -14.25
CA SER A 677 -19.48 -2.40 -14.04
C SER A 677 -19.78 -2.01 -12.58
N GLN A 678 -20.54 -0.93 -12.42
CA GLN A 678 -20.85 -0.34 -11.12
C GLN A 678 -22.24 -0.74 -10.63
N GLY A 679 -22.39 -0.92 -9.32
CA GLY A 679 -23.67 -1.26 -8.70
C GLY A 679 -23.70 -1.02 -7.21
N ILE A 680 -24.88 -1.20 -6.63
CA ILE A 680 -25.13 -1.01 -5.19
C ILE A 680 -25.46 -2.35 -4.57
N VAL A 681 -24.79 -2.70 -3.46
CA VAL A 681 -25.13 -3.87 -2.64
C VAL A 681 -26.52 -3.67 -2.05
N CYS A 682 -27.54 -4.34 -2.58
CA CYS A 682 -28.94 -4.18 -2.16
C CYS A 682 -29.36 -5.19 -1.08
N GLY A 683 -28.58 -6.25 -0.87
CA GLY A 683 -28.80 -7.25 0.18
C GLY A 683 -27.72 -8.32 0.16
N PHE A 684 -27.96 -9.39 0.92
CA PHE A 684 -27.09 -10.57 0.97
C PHE A 684 -27.97 -11.82 0.96
N GLU A 685 -27.56 -12.84 0.19
CA GLU A 685 -28.25 -14.12 0.06
C GLU A 685 -27.51 -15.19 0.89
N GLN A 686 -28.25 -16.11 1.52
CA GLN A 686 -27.62 -17.25 2.19
C GLN A 686 -26.96 -18.20 1.18
N ASN A 687 -26.01 -18.99 1.64
CA ASN A 687 -25.35 -19.96 0.76
C ASN A 687 -26.30 -21.11 0.36
N ASP A 688 -26.67 -21.18 -0.92
CA ASP A 688 -27.35 -22.33 -1.52
C ASP A 688 -26.36 -23.12 -2.39
N PRO A 689 -25.92 -24.33 -1.98
CA PRO A 689 -25.03 -25.19 -2.76
C PRO A 689 -25.52 -25.53 -4.17
N LYS A 690 -26.83 -25.41 -4.44
CA LYS A 690 -27.40 -25.68 -5.77
C LYS A 690 -27.11 -24.54 -6.76
N LYS A 691 -27.04 -23.30 -6.27
CA LYS A 691 -26.83 -22.07 -7.07
C LYS A 691 -25.36 -21.69 -7.27
N LEU A 692 -24.44 -22.31 -6.53
CA LEU A 692 -23.00 -22.05 -6.66
C LEU A 692 -22.55 -22.16 -8.13
N PRO A 693 -21.60 -21.31 -8.57
CA PRO A 693 -21.03 -21.41 -9.91
C PRO A 693 -20.41 -22.78 -10.16
N LYS A 694 -20.67 -23.38 -11.33
CA LYS A 694 -20.19 -24.73 -11.68
C LYS A 694 -19.40 -24.74 -12.98
N ALA A 695 -18.41 -25.63 -13.05
CA ALA A 695 -17.75 -25.98 -14.29
C ALA A 695 -18.75 -26.64 -15.27
N LYS A 696 -18.55 -26.45 -16.58
CA LYS A 696 -19.40 -27.10 -17.59
C LYS A 696 -19.19 -28.63 -17.55
N THR A 697 -20.22 -29.37 -17.17
CA THR A 697 -20.29 -30.83 -17.35
C THR A 697 -20.78 -31.17 -18.76
N ILE A 698 -20.17 -32.20 -19.38
CA ILE A 698 -20.50 -32.66 -20.74
C ILE A 698 -21.88 -33.34 -20.81
N LYS A 699 -22.48 -33.70 -19.67
CA LYS A 699 -23.80 -34.31 -19.56
C LYS A 699 -24.63 -33.59 -18.48
N GLY A 700 -25.60 -32.77 -18.88
CA GLY A 700 -26.51 -32.08 -17.97
C GLY A 700 -27.26 -30.91 -18.59
N LYS A 701 -28.27 -30.40 -17.89
CA LYS A 701 -28.90 -29.10 -18.17
C LYS A 701 -27.92 -27.99 -17.77
N GLU A 702 -27.70 -26.99 -18.63
CA GLU A 702 -26.64 -25.99 -18.37
C GLU A 702 -26.90 -25.22 -17.05
N PRO A 703 -25.87 -25.01 -16.20
CA PRO A 703 -26.01 -24.26 -14.95
C PRO A 703 -26.11 -22.76 -15.21
N GLU A 704 -26.99 -22.06 -14.48
CA GLU A 704 -27.20 -20.60 -14.63
C GLU A 704 -25.94 -19.77 -14.36
N ASN A 705 -25.13 -20.21 -13.39
CA ASN A 705 -23.85 -19.59 -13.04
C ASN A 705 -22.71 -20.49 -13.53
N ARG A 706 -22.21 -20.24 -14.75
CA ARG A 706 -21.20 -21.10 -15.40
C ARG A 706 -19.78 -20.56 -15.21
N ILE A 707 -18.86 -21.44 -14.83
CA ILE A 707 -17.42 -21.17 -14.81
C ILE A 707 -16.81 -21.63 -16.14
N PHE A 708 -15.96 -20.79 -16.73
CA PHE A 708 -15.31 -21.01 -18.01
C PHE A 708 -13.78 -21.15 -17.86
N GLY A 709 -13.14 -21.76 -18.87
CA GLY A 709 -11.69 -21.95 -18.96
C GLY A 709 -11.19 -23.29 -18.42
N ASP A 710 -9.97 -23.65 -18.80
CA ASP A 710 -9.37 -24.99 -18.63
C ASP A 710 -9.27 -25.46 -17.17
N ARG A 711 -9.36 -24.53 -16.22
CA ARG A 711 -9.28 -24.76 -14.77
C ARG A 711 -10.62 -24.59 -14.05
N ALA A 712 -11.74 -24.59 -14.78
CA ALA A 712 -13.07 -24.40 -14.20
C ALA A 712 -13.41 -25.33 -13.01
N PRO A 713 -13.05 -26.64 -13.00
CA PRO A 713 -13.30 -27.51 -11.84
C PRO A 713 -12.54 -27.07 -10.59
N MET A 714 -11.29 -26.62 -10.75
CA MET A 714 -10.46 -26.12 -9.66
C MET A 714 -11.02 -24.80 -9.09
N LYS A 715 -11.50 -23.91 -9.96
CA LYS A 715 -12.19 -22.68 -9.54
C LYS A 715 -13.47 -22.98 -8.76
N GLU A 716 -14.28 -23.93 -9.24
CA GLU A 716 -15.50 -24.38 -8.55
C GLU A 716 -15.17 -24.84 -7.12
N GLU A 717 -14.15 -25.67 -6.97
CA GLU A 717 -13.77 -26.21 -5.66
C GLU A 717 -13.23 -25.12 -4.71
N GLN A 718 -12.43 -24.20 -5.23
CA GLN A 718 -11.95 -23.05 -4.47
C GLN A 718 -13.11 -22.14 -4.01
N ILE A 719 -14.18 -21.97 -4.81
CA ILE A 719 -15.38 -21.20 -4.42
C ILE A 719 -16.18 -21.93 -3.33
N LYS A 720 -16.28 -23.26 -3.38
CA LYS A 720 -16.89 -24.06 -2.28
C LYS A 720 -16.11 -23.91 -0.98
N LEU A 721 -14.79 -24.11 -1.02
CA LEU A 721 -13.92 -23.94 0.15
C LEU A 721 -13.99 -22.52 0.71
N PHE A 722 -14.04 -21.51 -0.16
CA PHE A 722 -14.17 -20.11 0.27
C PHE A 722 -15.45 -19.86 1.08
N ILE A 723 -16.61 -20.43 0.69
CA ILE A 723 -17.88 -20.21 1.40
C ILE A 723 -18.07 -21.13 2.61
N GLN A 724 -17.44 -22.32 2.61
CA GLN A 724 -17.51 -23.30 3.70
C GLN A 724 -16.48 -23.07 4.81
N ASP A 725 -15.53 -22.15 4.61
CA ASP A 725 -14.49 -21.72 5.57
C ASP A 725 -15.05 -21.49 7.00
N PRO A 726 -14.79 -22.40 7.95
CA PRO A 726 -15.35 -22.34 9.30
C PRO A 726 -14.71 -21.24 10.17
N GLY A 727 -13.65 -20.59 9.70
CA GLY A 727 -13.04 -19.43 10.37
C GLY A 727 -13.88 -18.15 10.26
N ALA A 728 -14.92 -18.14 9.41
CA ALA A 728 -15.85 -17.02 9.29
C ALA A 728 -17.23 -17.42 9.81
N SER A 729 -17.68 -16.76 10.88
CA SER A 729 -18.90 -17.10 11.62
C SER A 729 -20.19 -17.06 10.79
N TYR A 730 -20.25 -16.29 9.69
CA TYR A 730 -21.37 -16.32 8.74
C TYR A 730 -21.00 -15.68 7.39
N LYS A 731 -20.66 -16.50 6.37
CA LYS A 731 -20.48 -16.00 4.99
C LYS A 731 -21.80 -16.07 4.20
N VAL A 732 -22.15 -14.96 3.57
CA VAL A 732 -23.32 -14.78 2.68
C VAL A 732 -22.86 -14.26 1.33
N TRP A 733 -23.70 -14.33 0.31
CA TRP A 733 -23.37 -13.82 -1.02
C TRP A 733 -23.94 -12.41 -1.21
N PRO A 734 -23.11 -11.38 -1.50
CA PRO A 734 -23.62 -10.03 -1.75
C PRO A 734 -24.49 -9.99 -3.00
N VAL A 735 -25.68 -9.42 -2.88
CA VAL A 735 -26.60 -9.18 -3.99
C VAL A 735 -26.43 -7.73 -4.44
N VAL A 736 -26.02 -7.52 -5.69
CA VAL A 736 -25.72 -6.21 -6.27
C VAL A 736 -26.74 -5.86 -7.34
N LYS A 737 -27.33 -4.65 -7.23
CA LYS A 737 -28.10 -4.01 -8.29
C LYS A 737 -27.19 -3.08 -9.09
N PHE A 738 -26.85 -3.48 -10.31
CA PHE A 738 -25.99 -2.73 -11.22
C PHE A 738 -26.72 -1.54 -11.86
N HIS A 739 -25.94 -0.55 -12.32
CA HIS A 739 -26.47 0.66 -12.98
C HIS A 739 -27.17 0.37 -14.32
N ASN A 740 -26.88 -0.76 -14.96
CA ASN A 740 -27.61 -1.28 -16.13
C ASN A 740 -28.98 -1.90 -15.77
N GLY A 741 -29.42 -1.80 -14.51
CA GLY A 741 -30.70 -2.30 -14.02
C GLY A 741 -30.70 -3.76 -13.57
N LYS A 742 -29.64 -4.53 -13.85
CA LYS A 742 -29.59 -5.97 -13.51
C LYS A 742 -29.23 -6.16 -12.05
N THR A 743 -29.97 -7.05 -11.38
CA THR A 743 -29.65 -7.52 -10.03
C THR A 743 -29.05 -8.92 -10.12
N ARG A 744 -27.89 -9.14 -9.51
CA ARG A 744 -27.22 -10.45 -9.46
C ARG A 744 -26.63 -10.71 -8.07
N THR A 745 -26.69 -11.96 -7.65
CA THR A 745 -25.90 -12.48 -6.54
C THR A 745 -24.45 -12.64 -7.03
N ILE A 746 -23.50 -12.08 -6.29
CA ILE A 746 -22.08 -12.06 -6.64
C ILE A 746 -21.35 -13.11 -5.81
N TYR A 747 -21.05 -14.23 -6.45
CA TYR A 747 -20.22 -15.29 -5.90
C TYR A 747 -18.74 -14.87 -5.93
N ALA A 748 -17.91 -15.58 -5.17
CA ALA A 748 -16.46 -15.42 -5.27
C ALA A 748 -15.96 -15.82 -6.67
N ASP A 749 -14.92 -15.16 -7.16
CA ASP A 749 -14.12 -15.64 -8.31
C ASP A 749 -12.78 -16.18 -7.78
N CYS A 750 -12.33 -17.28 -8.38
CA CYS A 750 -11.00 -17.81 -8.16
C CYS A 750 -10.09 -17.34 -9.30
N SER A 751 -9.21 -16.39 -8.99
CA SER A 751 -8.12 -15.97 -9.86
C SER A 751 -6.98 -16.97 -9.72
N ILE A 752 -6.58 -17.61 -10.82
CA ILE A 752 -5.50 -18.61 -10.85
C ILE A 752 -4.42 -18.11 -11.81
N ALA A 753 -3.23 -17.86 -11.28
CA ALA A 753 -2.03 -17.59 -12.06
C ALA A 753 -1.22 -18.88 -12.21
N GLU A 754 -0.89 -19.24 -13.45
CA GLU A 754 0.10 -20.27 -13.74
C GLU A 754 1.49 -19.69 -13.57
N LEU A 755 2.32 -20.34 -12.75
CA LEU A 755 3.69 -19.93 -12.45
C LEU A 755 4.67 -21.06 -12.77
N GLY A 756 5.89 -20.68 -13.09
CA GLY A 756 6.96 -21.60 -13.41
C GLY A 756 7.18 -21.78 -14.90
N ASP A 757 8.23 -22.53 -15.20
CA ASP A 757 8.86 -22.48 -16.52
C ASP A 757 8.47 -23.70 -17.36
N THR A 758 8.54 -24.90 -16.80
CA THR A 758 8.03 -26.14 -17.39
C THR A 758 6.61 -26.51 -16.91
N ARG A 759 5.93 -27.37 -17.68
CA ARG A 759 4.69 -28.04 -17.23
C ARG A 759 5.05 -29.31 -16.42
N PRO A 760 4.25 -29.69 -15.41
CA PRO A 760 3.06 -29.01 -14.90
C PRO A 760 3.40 -27.70 -14.17
N TYR A 761 2.67 -26.62 -14.44
CA TYR A 761 2.89 -25.32 -13.78
C TYR A 761 2.49 -25.34 -12.30
N SER A 762 3.24 -24.62 -11.46
CA SER A 762 2.82 -24.26 -10.10
C SER A 762 1.67 -23.25 -10.15
N LEU A 763 0.72 -23.30 -9.21
CA LEU A 763 -0.53 -22.53 -9.31
C LEU A 763 -0.69 -21.59 -8.12
N LEU A 764 -0.72 -20.29 -8.36
CA LEU A 764 -0.97 -19.29 -7.33
C LEU A 764 -2.41 -18.77 -7.46
N CYS A 765 -3.21 -19.00 -6.43
CA CYS A 765 -4.66 -18.81 -6.45
C CYS A 765 -5.10 -17.80 -5.39
N ARG A 766 -5.93 -16.82 -5.75
CA ARG A 766 -6.72 -16.01 -4.81
C ARG A 766 -8.21 -16.17 -5.13
N THR A 767 -8.96 -16.60 -4.14
CA THR A 767 -10.43 -16.69 -4.21
C THR A 767 -11.06 -15.67 -3.28
N GLN A 768 -11.87 -14.78 -3.83
CA GLN A 768 -12.43 -13.63 -3.12
C GLN A 768 -13.69 -13.13 -3.83
N ILE A 769 -14.56 -12.41 -3.12
CA ILE A 769 -15.65 -11.65 -3.72
C ILE A 769 -15.05 -10.63 -4.72
N PRO A 770 -15.39 -10.67 -6.02
CA PRO A 770 -14.79 -9.84 -7.06
C PRO A 770 -15.38 -8.41 -7.08
N LEU A 771 -15.53 -7.79 -5.91
CA LEU A 771 -16.03 -6.43 -5.72
C LEU A 771 -14.98 -5.59 -4.99
N ALA A 772 -14.86 -4.32 -5.39
CA ALA A 772 -14.13 -3.31 -4.62
C ALA A 772 -15.07 -2.15 -4.21
N PRO A 773 -14.77 -1.43 -3.11
CA PRO A 773 -15.38 -0.14 -2.82
C PRO A 773 -15.24 0.79 -4.02
N ALA A 774 -16.33 1.47 -4.40
CA ALA A 774 -16.39 2.26 -5.62
C ALA A 774 -16.96 3.66 -5.44
N TRP A 775 -17.02 4.19 -4.21
CA TRP A 775 -17.20 5.62 -4.03
C TRP A 775 -15.99 6.40 -4.52
N ALA A 776 -14.78 5.88 -4.30
CA ALA A 776 -13.55 6.49 -4.79
C ALA A 776 -12.45 5.48 -5.14
N MET A 777 -11.57 5.86 -6.06
CA MET A 777 -10.31 5.18 -6.33
C MET A 777 -9.27 6.16 -6.90
N THR A 778 -8.01 5.76 -7.00
CA THR A 778 -7.00 6.60 -7.66
C THR A 778 -7.05 6.45 -9.18
N ILE A 779 -6.67 7.52 -9.90
CA ILE A 779 -6.52 7.51 -11.37
C ILE A 779 -5.62 6.34 -11.80
N HIS A 780 -4.47 6.18 -11.16
CA HIS A 780 -3.56 5.02 -11.30
C HIS A 780 -4.28 3.67 -11.14
N LYS A 781 -5.16 3.52 -10.13
CA LYS A 781 -5.87 2.24 -9.90
C LYS A 781 -6.90 1.93 -11.00
N SER A 782 -7.37 2.95 -11.74
CA SER A 782 -8.43 2.88 -12.75
C SER A 782 -7.96 2.59 -14.19
N GLN A 783 -6.66 2.62 -14.48
CA GLN A 783 -6.10 2.58 -15.86
C GLN A 783 -6.55 1.39 -16.74
N SER A 784 -6.96 0.27 -16.13
CA SER A 784 -7.51 -0.90 -16.84
C SER A 784 -9.01 -1.13 -16.64
N LEU A 785 -9.73 -0.16 -16.05
CA LEU A 785 -11.19 -0.16 -15.87
C LEU A 785 -11.87 0.67 -16.97
N THR A 786 -13.13 0.31 -17.24
CA THR A 786 -14.09 1.11 -18.02
C THR A 786 -15.25 1.45 -17.08
N LEU A 787 -15.62 2.72 -16.93
CA LEU A 787 -16.61 3.18 -15.96
C LEU A 787 -17.79 3.83 -16.68
N ASP A 788 -19.00 3.33 -16.43
CA ASP A 788 -20.24 3.90 -16.99
C ASP A 788 -20.56 5.28 -16.42
N ARG A 789 -20.21 5.51 -15.14
CA ARG A 789 -20.43 6.77 -14.43
C ARG A 789 -19.21 7.13 -13.58
N VAL A 790 -18.52 8.21 -13.91
CA VAL A 790 -17.29 8.63 -13.26
C VAL A 790 -17.31 10.13 -12.97
N ILE A 791 -16.94 10.47 -11.74
CA ILE A 791 -16.62 11.84 -11.34
C ILE A 791 -15.10 11.90 -11.27
N VAL A 792 -14.47 12.88 -11.91
CA VAL A 792 -13.02 13.05 -11.88
C VAL A 792 -12.68 14.31 -11.10
N ASN A 793 -11.82 14.19 -10.08
CA ASN A 793 -11.22 15.33 -9.41
C ASN A 793 -9.74 15.45 -9.80
N LEU A 794 -9.41 16.55 -10.47
CA LEU A 794 -8.08 16.85 -10.99
C LEU A 794 -7.33 17.92 -10.18
N SER A 795 -7.87 18.42 -9.07
CA SER A 795 -7.26 19.50 -8.25
C SER A 795 -5.85 19.19 -7.74
N LYS A 796 -5.43 17.92 -7.76
CA LYS A 796 -4.07 17.50 -7.41
C LYS A 796 -3.43 16.61 -8.49
N ALA A 797 -3.87 16.75 -9.74
CA ALA A 797 -3.24 16.04 -10.85
C ALA A 797 -1.79 16.56 -11.02
N PHE A 798 -0.81 15.65 -10.96
CA PHE A 798 0.62 15.98 -10.89
C PHE A 798 1.48 15.32 -11.98
N GLU A 799 0.93 14.37 -12.74
CA GLU A 799 1.60 13.76 -13.89
C GLU A 799 0.84 14.13 -15.17
N GLU A 800 1.56 14.37 -16.25
CA GLU A 800 1.01 14.82 -17.54
C GLU A 800 -0.11 13.89 -18.07
N GLY A 801 0.11 12.56 -17.99
CA GLY A 801 -0.86 11.57 -18.43
C GLY A 801 -2.08 11.37 -17.52
N GLN A 802 -2.14 11.97 -16.31
CA GLN A 802 -3.24 11.72 -15.37
C GLN A 802 -4.59 12.20 -15.88
N VAL A 803 -4.65 13.36 -16.55
CA VAL A 803 -5.90 13.91 -17.10
C VAL A 803 -6.47 12.95 -18.15
N TYR A 804 -5.67 12.59 -19.16
CA TYR A 804 -6.07 11.64 -20.19
C TYR A 804 -6.44 10.26 -19.62
N VAL A 805 -5.66 9.71 -18.69
CA VAL A 805 -5.99 8.40 -18.07
C VAL A 805 -7.31 8.47 -17.30
N ALA A 806 -7.58 9.55 -16.58
CA ALA A 806 -8.81 9.72 -15.81
C ALA A 806 -10.06 9.91 -16.69
N LEU A 807 -9.99 10.81 -17.69
CA LEU A 807 -11.11 11.08 -18.59
C LEU A 807 -11.41 9.86 -19.48
N SER A 808 -10.39 9.16 -19.97
CA SER A 808 -10.55 7.96 -20.81
C SER A 808 -11.16 6.74 -20.12
N ARG A 809 -11.48 6.83 -18.81
CA ARG A 809 -12.26 5.81 -18.09
C ARG A 809 -13.74 5.86 -18.44
N ALA A 810 -14.26 7.05 -18.74
CA ALA A 810 -15.65 7.24 -19.11
C ALA A 810 -15.94 6.62 -20.49
N THR A 811 -17.13 6.05 -20.65
CA THR A 811 -17.67 5.59 -21.94
C THR A 811 -18.33 6.71 -22.75
N SER A 812 -18.79 7.78 -22.10
CA SER A 812 -19.45 8.93 -22.74
C SER A 812 -19.42 10.18 -21.83
N LEU A 813 -19.61 11.38 -22.41
CA LEU A 813 -19.80 12.61 -21.63
C LEU A 813 -20.96 12.49 -20.65
N LYS A 814 -22.09 11.88 -21.05
CA LYS A 814 -23.25 11.65 -20.17
C LYS A 814 -22.91 10.91 -18.87
N GLY A 815 -21.88 10.06 -18.90
CA GLY A 815 -21.35 9.33 -17.75
C GLY A 815 -20.22 10.05 -17.00
N LEU A 816 -19.69 11.16 -17.51
CA LEU A 816 -18.59 11.91 -16.92
C LEU A 816 -19.11 13.13 -16.13
N LYS A 817 -18.41 13.52 -15.06
CA LYS A 817 -18.43 14.87 -14.50
C LYS A 817 -17.03 15.22 -14.00
N ILE A 818 -16.63 16.48 -14.11
CA ILE A 818 -15.39 16.97 -13.50
C ILE A 818 -15.74 17.80 -12.26
N GLU A 819 -14.98 17.62 -11.18
CA GLU A 819 -15.13 18.34 -9.92
C GLU A 819 -13.78 18.89 -9.44
N GLY A 820 -13.81 19.98 -8.67
CA GLY A 820 -12.61 20.65 -8.18
C GLY A 820 -12.20 21.83 -9.06
N ASP A 821 -10.89 22.09 -9.09
CA ASP A 821 -10.30 23.24 -9.76
C ASP A 821 -10.13 22.99 -11.26
N ARG A 822 -10.56 23.96 -12.08
CA ARG A 822 -10.42 23.96 -13.54
C ARG A 822 -8.95 23.96 -13.96
N ALA A 823 -8.04 24.49 -13.13
CA ALA A 823 -6.60 24.43 -13.37
C ALA A 823 -6.07 22.99 -13.48
N GLY A 824 -6.73 22.01 -12.86
CA GLY A 824 -6.36 20.59 -12.97
C GLY A 824 -6.53 19.99 -14.37
N LEU A 825 -7.28 20.65 -15.27
CA LEU A 825 -7.33 20.29 -16.70
C LEU A 825 -6.12 20.79 -17.50
N LEU A 826 -5.33 21.72 -16.93
CA LEU A 826 -4.08 22.21 -17.53
C LEU A 826 -2.88 21.32 -17.16
N THR A 827 -3.02 20.39 -16.21
CA THR A 827 -1.98 19.39 -15.92
C THR A 827 -1.72 18.55 -17.18
N GLY A 828 -0.48 18.56 -17.67
CA GLY A 828 -0.11 17.89 -18.92
C GLY A 828 -0.34 18.71 -20.19
N LEU A 829 -0.71 19.99 -20.09
CA LEU A 829 -0.65 20.93 -21.21
C LEU A 829 0.78 21.00 -21.77
N GLY A 830 0.92 20.93 -23.08
CA GLY A 830 2.20 20.78 -23.77
C GLY A 830 2.60 19.31 -23.98
N GLY A 831 2.13 18.40 -23.14
CA GLY A 831 2.40 16.96 -23.19
C GLY A 831 3.87 16.58 -22.95
N ASN A 832 4.17 15.29 -22.88
CA ASN A 832 5.56 14.86 -22.82
C ASN A 832 6.23 15.03 -24.19
N GLN A 833 7.24 15.89 -24.28
CA GLN A 833 7.95 16.18 -25.52
C GLN A 833 8.57 14.90 -26.13
N GLU A 834 9.20 14.05 -25.33
CA GLU A 834 9.87 12.85 -25.84
C GLU A 834 8.88 11.84 -26.44
N VAL A 835 7.70 11.69 -25.83
CA VAL A 835 6.62 10.86 -26.36
C VAL A 835 6.04 11.46 -27.65
N GLN A 836 5.84 12.78 -27.72
CA GLN A 836 5.37 13.43 -28.95
C GLN A 836 6.38 13.27 -30.10
N GLU A 837 7.67 13.46 -29.84
CA GLU A 837 8.75 13.23 -30.80
C GLU A 837 8.73 11.79 -31.31
N PHE A 838 8.68 10.81 -30.39
CA PHE A 838 8.63 9.39 -30.72
C PHE A 838 7.40 9.03 -31.56
N LEU A 839 6.20 9.47 -31.17
CA LEU A 839 4.96 9.21 -31.91
C LEU A 839 4.97 9.88 -33.29
N ARG A 840 5.48 11.12 -33.40
CA ARG A 840 5.62 11.82 -34.69
C ARG A 840 6.60 11.10 -35.61
N ALA A 841 7.74 10.67 -35.09
CA ALA A 841 8.79 10.00 -35.86
C ALA A 841 8.39 8.59 -36.32
N LYS A 842 7.50 7.89 -35.60
CA LYS A 842 7.10 6.51 -35.92
C LYS A 842 5.74 6.38 -36.62
N PHE A 843 4.86 7.37 -36.50
CA PHE A 843 3.50 7.31 -37.04
C PHE A 843 3.11 8.54 -37.90
N GLY A 844 4.05 9.43 -38.23
CA GLY A 844 3.82 10.59 -39.10
C GLY A 844 3.08 11.77 -38.43
N GLY A 845 2.71 11.63 -37.16
CA GLY A 845 1.93 12.61 -36.40
C GLY A 845 0.81 11.93 -35.61
N VAL A 846 0.41 12.49 -34.48
CA VAL A 846 -0.41 11.73 -33.51
C VAL A 846 -1.88 11.55 -33.94
N ASN A 847 -2.33 12.31 -34.94
CA ASN A 847 -3.63 12.19 -35.61
C ASN A 847 -3.46 11.84 -37.11
N GLY A 848 -2.43 11.06 -37.47
CA GLY A 848 -2.10 10.74 -38.87
C GLY A 848 -3.31 10.21 -39.67
N PRO A 849 -3.52 10.69 -40.92
CA PRO A 849 -4.67 10.29 -41.72
C PRO A 849 -4.60 8.84 -42.18
N SER A 850 -5.76 8.33 -42.60
CA SER A 850 -5.94 7.03 -43.24
C SER A 850 -4.96 6.76 -44.38
N SER A 851 -4.59 5.48 -44.54
CA SER A 851 -3.81 4.85 -45.61
C SER A 851 -2.31 5.18 -45.72
N SER A 852 -1.49 4.30 -45.16
CA SER A 852 -0.49 3.53 -45.95
C SER A 852 0.08 2.36 -45.15
N ILE A 853 -0.18 1.13 -45.61
CA ILE A 853 0.72 -0.01 -45.34
C ILE A 853 1.79 0.04 -46.43
N CYS A 854 2.88 0.76 -46.18
CA CYS A 854 4.07 0.93 -47.02
C CYS A 854 5.23 1.34 -46.07
N GLU A 855 6.42 0.74 -46.06
CA GLU A 855 6.96 -0.48 -46.72
C GLU A 855 7.75 -1.31 -45.68
#